data_AF-A0A7X7ZK03-F1
#
_entry.id   AF-A0A7X7ZK03-F1
#
_cell.length_a   1.000
_cell.length_b   1.000
_cell.length_c   1.000
_cell.angle_alpha   90.00
_cell.angle_beta   90.00
_cell.angle_gamma   90.00
#
_symmetry.space_group_name_H-M   'P 1'
#
loop_
_entity.id
_entity.type
_entity.pdbx_description
1 polymer ?
#
loop_
_entity_poly.entity_id
_entity_poly.type
_entity_poly.pdbx_seq_one_letter_code
_entity_poly.pdbx_strand_id
1 'polypeptide(L)'
;MNPNPFLGVFLHALGGFAAGSFYIPYKNVRGWAWEVYWLVGGTFSWIVVPWVVGLLTCPDLLGVLGSASGKTLLWTYLFGVLWGIGGLTFGLSMRYLGLSLGMALSLGFCAVFGTLVPPVFEGRIAALVSTTSGIVVILGIAVCLTGIAMCGRAGMRKEKELSDAEKKASIAEFDFVKGAWVAVFAGIMSSCMAFAFAAGKPIAEAAVTAGARPIFQNFPVMIVALLGGFTTNAVWCAALSFKNRSWRDYGRVRQAEAAPSLLSNYVWSALAGTTWYFQFFFYGMGTTQMGRYDFSSWTIHMAFIITFSSLWGIFFHEWKGTGRPTRRLVVAGIAVLILSTVVVGAGNYMAARAASAGPETDAPAPAVVPVEDIFPEGTFAACHASTVVETPSGLAAAWFAGSAEGAPDVGIWFSRREGAGWTAPVEIARGLDAQGRREPCWNPVLCRPEGGPLWLFYKSGPSPAAWRGLLVRSTDEGRTWGDPEELPAGFLGPAKNRPLRMADGSLLCGSSTESGGWRVHFETIRDGGANRDGWSRTEPLGGAGTPGLIQPALLGDGGRAVAALMRSDAGRVYEARSGDGGATWSAPVPTVFPNPNSGIDAVSLRDGRRVLVYNPVTEGRGALAVAVSADGERWRRAMTLEEAEGTEFSYPAVIQGQDGLLHVTYTWKRRTIRHAVVDPEALSVSPAAGAAVCVLETSLGTLRFELFGADAPKTVAQFERLVRAGFYDGKDFYRVVKGHVIQAGGGDAAALPPEFNARPHLFGTLGLGRVGDEWSGDSEIYVCVAPRPHLDGRYTVFGQLVEGAEVLERIAGVPVEERWEGPGNKMAMHKPLEPVVIRRARIE
;
A
#
# COMPACT_ATOMS: atom_id res chain seq x y z
N MET A 1 8.26 11.70 -3.95
CA MET A 1 8.74 12.54 -2.82
C MET A 1 8.08 12.00 -1.57
N ASN A 2 8.85 11.78 -0.50
CA ASN A 2 8.29 11.38 0.79
C ASN A 2 7.47 12.55 1.38
N PRO A 3 6.25 12.32 1.90
CA PRO A 3 5.44 13.36 2.53
C PRO A 3 6.19 14.06 3.67
N ASN A 4 6.09 15.39 3.76
CA ASN A 4 6.67 16.20 4.84
C ASN A 4 5.54 16.88 5.64
N PRO A 5 5.15 16.35 6.82
CA PRO A 5 4.04 16.89 7.59
C PRO A 5 4.25 18.32 8.09
N PHE A 6 5.49 18.73 8.40
CA PHE A 6 5.77 20.12 8.80
C PHE A 6 5.49 21.08 7.65
N LEU A 7 5.93 20.72 6.44
CA LEU A 7 5.59 21.46 5.24
C LEU A 7 4.08 21.43 4.98
N GLY A 8 3.40 20.30 5.23
CA GLY A 8 1.95 20.18 5.17
C GLY A 8 1.21 21.18 6.06
N VAL A 9 1.59 21.27 7.34
CA VAL A 9 1.01 22.24 8.29
C VAL A 9 1.29 23.69 7.88
N PHE A 10 2.51 23.99 7.42
CA PHE A 10 2.87 25.32 6.94
C PHE A 10 2.02 25.73 5.71
N LEU A 11 1.82 24.82 4.76
CA LEU A 11 0.95 25.05 3.61
C LEU A 11 -0.50 25.28 4.05
N HIS A 12 -1.02 24.50 5.01
CA HIS A 12 -2.35 24.76 5.58
C HIS A 12 -2.46 26.13 6.24
N ALA A 13 -1.41 26.61 6.89
CA ALA A 13 -1.37 27.97 7.45
C ALA A 13 -1.43 29.04 6.35
N LEU A 14 -0.70 28.89 5.25
CA LEU A 14 -0.75 29.80 4.10
C LEU A 14 -2.15 29.83 3.46
N GLY A 15 -2.76 28.65 3.29
CA GLY A 15 -4.12 28.56 2.77
C GLY A 15 -5.15 29.17 3.72
N GLY A 16 -5.00 28.92 5.03
CA GLY A 16 -5.84 29.52 6.06
C GLY A 16 -5.72 31.04 6.12
N PHE A 17 -4.52 31.58 5.95
CA PHE A 17 -4.28 33.02 5.83
C PHE A 17 -4.98 33.60 4.60
N ALA A 18 -4.89 32.94 3.45
CA ALA A 18 -5.55 33.35 2.22
C ALA A 18 -7.08 33.39 2.38
N ALA A 19 -7.68 32.33 2.92
CA ALA A 19 -9.12 32.27 3.24
C ALA A 19 -9.55 33.20 4.38
N GLY A 20 -8.68 33.55 5.32
CA GLY A 20 -8.97 34.57 6.34
C GLY A 20 -8.92 36.00 5.79
N SER A 21 -8.23 36.22 4.68
CA SER A 21 -7.89 37.56 4.15
C SER A 21 -8.65 37.93 2.88
N PHE A 22 -9.24 36.97 2.16
CA PHE A 22 -9.81 37.20 0.82
C PHE A 22 -10.92 38.25 0.76
N TYR A 23 -11.58 38.56 1.88
CA TYR A 23 -12.65 39.54 1.92
C TYR A 23 -12.13 40.99 1.99
N ILE A 24 -10.85 41.19 2.33
CA ILE A 24 -10.24 42.53 2.48
C ILE A 24 -10.23 43.32 1.17
N PRO A 25 -9.82 42.74 0.01
CA PRO A 25 -9.85 43.45 -1.27
C PRO A 25 -11.24 43.98 -1.66
N TYR A 26 -12.33 43.28 -1.28
CA TYR A 26 -13.70 43.73 -1.57
C TYR A 26 -14.05 45.08 -0.92
N LYS A 27 -13.36 45.49 0.15
CA LYS A 27 -13.56 46.83 0.76
C LYS A 27 -13.23 47.99 -0.18
N ASN A 28 -12.44 47.73 -1.23
CA ASN A 28 -12.07 48.73 -2.24
C ASN A 28 -12.99 48.70 -3.46
N VAL A 29 -13.95 47.77 -3.53
CA VAL A 29 -14.97 47.77 -4.58
C VAL A 29 -16.04 48.81 -4.23
N ARG A 30 -16.28 49.75 -5.13
CA ARG A 30 -17.17 50.91 -4.90
C ARG A 30 -18.25 50.99 -5.96
N GLY A 31 -19.48 51.30 -5.55
CA GLY A 31 -20.60 51.53 -6.47
C GLY A 31 -21.11 50.30 -7.23
N TRP A 32 -20.72 49.08 -6.81
CA TRP A 32 -21.27 47.81 -7.28
C TRP A 32 -22.12 47.14 -6.19
N ALA A 33 -23.21 46.51 -6.59
CA ALA A 33 -23.97 45.63 -5.71
C ALA A 33 -23.18 44.36 -5.33
N TRP A 34 -23.51 43.76 -4.19
CA TRP A 34 -22.83 42.56 -3.67
C TRP A 34 -22.83 41.40 -4.66
N GLU A 35 -23.98 41.10 -5.26
CA GLU A 35 -24.13 40.01 -6.22
C GLU A 35 -23.25 40.16 -7.48
N VAL A 36 -22.87 41.39 -7.81
CA VAL A 36 -22.02 41.69 -8.98
C VAL A 36 -20.56 41.44 -8.64
N TYR A 37 -20.03 42.08 -7.60
CA TYR A 37 -18.62 41.88 -7.24
C TYR A 37 -18.35 40.47 -6.71
N TRP A 38 -19.32 39.85 -6.04
CA TRP A 38 -19.22 38.47 -5.57
C TRP A 38 -19.16 37.49 -6.74
N LEU A 39 -20.00 37.67 -7.77
CA LEU A 39 -19.95 36.80 -8.94
C LEU A 39 -18.68 37.01 -9.75
N VAL A 40 -18.21 38.26 -9.93
CA VAL A 40 -16.93 38.53 -10.61
C VAL A 40 -15.79 37.86 -9.86
N GLY A 41 -15.66 38.05 -8.55
CA GLY A 41 -14.65 37.36 -7.76
C GLY A 41 -14.80 35.84 -7.80
N GLY A 42 -16.04 35.34 -7.75
CA GLY A 42 -16.43 33.95 -7.91
C GLY A 42 -15.96 33.32 -9.23
N THR A 43 -16.08 34.05 -10.34
CA THR A 43 -15.58 33.62 -11.65
C THR A 43 -14.07 33.42 -11.63
N PHE A 44 -13.32 34.31 -10.98
CA PHE A 44 -11.87 34.13 -10.84
C PHE A 44 -11.54 32.96 -9.92
N SER A 45 -12.20 32.86 -8.77
CA SER A 45 -11.89 31.84 -7.76
C SER A 45 -12.28 30.43 -8.17
N TRP A 46 -13.37 30.26 -8.92
CA TRP A 46 -13.98 28.95 -9.17
C TRP A 46 -13.86 28.48 -10.61
N ILE A 47 -13.51 29.37 -11.54
CA ILE A 47 -13.32 29.04 -12.95
C ILE A 47 -11.90 29.41 -13.39
N VAL A 48 -11.54 30.69 -13.42
CA VAL A 48 -10.29 31.11 -14.08
C VAL A 48 -9.04 30.53 -13.41
N VAL A 49 -8.85 30.76 -12.11
CA VAL A 49 -7.62 30.33 -11.41
C VAL A 49 -7.50 28.80 -11.31
N PRO A 50 -8.55 28.02 -10.97
CA PRO A 50 -8.47 26.56 -10.97
C PRO A 50 -8.05 25.97 -12.31
N TRP A 51 -8.58 26.49 -13.42
CA TRP A 51 -8.21 26.04 -14.76
C TRP A 51 -6.78 26.42 -15.12
N VAL A 52 -6.36 27.65 -14.84
CA VAL A 52 -4.96 28.08 -15.05
C VAL A 52 -4.00 27.19 -14.26
N VAL A 53 -4.27 26.95 -12.98
CA VAL A 53 -3.43 26.09 -12.14
C VAL A 53 -3.44 24.65 -12.64
N GLY A 54 -4.60 24.09 -12.98
CA GLY A 54 -4.70 22.74 -13.53
C GLY A 54 -3.86 22.58 -14.81
N LEU A 55 -3.97 23.53 -15.75
CA LEU A 55 -3.22 23.50 -17.01
C LEU A 55 -1.71 23.64 -16.81
N LEU A 56 -1.28 24.38 -15.78
CA LEU A 56 0.14 24.56 -15.46
C LEU A 56 0.76 23.36 -14.73
N THR A 57 -0.07 22.50 -14.13
CA THR A 57 0.41 21.47 -13.17
C THR A 57 0.08 20.04 -13.58
N CYS A 58 -0.88 19.85 -14.49
CA CYS A 58 -1.30 18.56 -15.02
C CYS A 58 -1.08 18.53 -16.55
N PRO A 59 -0.07 17.78 -17.04
CA PRO A 59 0.29 17.75 -18.46
C PRO A 59 -0.84 17.35 -19.43
N ASP A 60 -1.71 16.44 -19.02
CA ASP A 60 -2.88 16.00 -19.80
C ASP A 60 -4.18 16.23 -19.03
N LEU A 61 -4.43 17.47 -18.61
CA LEU A 61 -5.60 17.81 -17.82
C LEU A 61 -6.93 17.39 -18.49
N LEU A 62 -7.06 17.62 -19.79
CA LEU A 62 -8.29 17.31 -20.53
C LEU A 62 -8.49 15.81 -20.69
N GLY A 63 -7.43 15.03 -20.94
CA GLY A 63 -7.50 13.57 -20.95
C GLY A 63 -7.87 12.99 -19.59
N VAL A 64 -7.28 13.53 -18.51
CA VAL A 64 -7.61 13.13 -17.13
C VAL A 64 -9.10 13.34 -16.83
N LEU A 65 -9.64 14.54 -17.09
CA LEU A 65 -11.05 14.83 -16.87
C LEU A 65 -11.97 14.02 -17.79
N GLY A 66 -11.55 13.77 -19.04
CA GLY A 66 -12.29 12.96 -20.01
C GLY A 66 -12.29 11.46 -19.70
N SER A 67 -11.27 10.96 -19.00
CA SER A 67 -11.16 9.55 -18.58
C SER A 67 -11.95 9.21 -17.32
N ALA A 68 -12.36 10.23 -16.55
CA ALA A 68 -13.09 10.05 -15.31
C ALA A 68 -14.50 9.49 -15.55
N SER A 69 -14.91 8.51 -14.73
CA SER A 69 -16.25 7.93 -14.87
C SER A 69 -17.35 8.98 -14.67
N GLY A 70 -18.48 8.83 -15.38
CA GLY A 70 -19.62 9.74 -15.23
C GLY A 70 -20.13 9.81 -13.79
N LYS A 71 -20.06 8.71 -13.03
CA LYS A 71 -20.43 8.66 -11.60
C LYS A 71 -19.48 9.50 -10.75
N THR A 72 -18.16 9.39 -10.98
CA THR A 72 -17.14 10.18 -10.28
C THR A 72 -17.32 11.68 -10.53
N LEU A 73 -17.51 12.07 -11.80
CA LEU A 73 -17.76 13.46 -12.17
C LEU A 73 -19.06 13.99 -11.53
N LEU A 74 -20.14 13.21 -11.61
CA LEU A 74 -21.45 13.58 -11.05
C LEU A 74 -21.38 13.84 -9.55
N TRP A 75 -20.83 12.91 -8.76
CA TRP A 75 -20.79 13.06 -7.31
C TRP A 75 -19.83 14.16 -6.86
N THR A 76 -18.67 14.30 -7.52
CA THR A 76 -17.72 15.40 -7.26
C THR A 76 -18.40 16.75 -7.51
N TYR A 77 -19.10 16.88 -8.64
CA TYR A 77 -19.85 18.09 -9.00
C TYR A 77 -21.01 18.35 -8.03
N LEU A 78 -21.82 17.33 -7.70
CA LEU A 78 -22.99 17.46 -6.83
C LEU A 78 -22.60 17.90 -5.43
N PHE A 79 -21.55 17.33 -4.86
CA PHE A 79 -21.02 17.79 -3.57
C PHE A 79 -20.45 19.22 -3.68
N GLY A 80 -19.89 19.59 -4.82
CA GLY A 80 -19.55 20.98 -5.16
C GLY A 80 -20.76 21.92 -5.16
N VAL A 81 -21.90 21.51 -5.73
CA VAL A 81 -23.16 22.28 -5.73
C VAL A 81 -23.66 22.51 -4.31
N LEU A 82 -23.71 21.44 -3.50
CA LEU A 82 -24.11 21.51 -2.09
C LEU A 82 -23.17 22.43 -1.29
N TRP A 83 -21.87 22.31 -1.55
CA TRP A 83 -20.89 23.22 -0.98
C TRP A 83 -21.13 24.70 -1.38
N GLY A 84 -21.48 24.96 -2.65
CA GLY A 84 -21.83 26.30 -3.13
C GLY A 84 -23.02 26.93 -2.39
N ILE A 85 -24.01 26.12 -1.99
CA ILE A 85 -25.13 26.56 -1.14
C ILE A 85 -24.60 26.99 0.24
N GLY A 86 -23.63 26.24 0.78
CA GLY A 86 -22.90 26.62 1.99
C GLY A 86 -22.18 27.95 1.85
N GLY A 87 -21.48 28.18 0.73
CA GLY A 87 -20.78 29.43 0.45
C GLY A 87 -21.69 30.67 0.38
N LEU A 88 -22.89 30.54 -0.21
CA LEU A 88 -23.88 31.62 -0.23
C LEU A 88 -24.39 31.97 1.17
N THR A 89 -24.73 30.95 1.95
CA THR A 89 -25.25 31.13 3.31
C THR A 89 -24.15 31.57 4.28
N PHE A 90 -22.90 31.25 4.00
CA PHE A 90 -21.73 31.77 4.70
C PHE A 90 -21.59 33.29 4.54
N GLY A 91 -21.75 33.83 3.33
CA GLY A 91 -21.76 35.28 3.13
C GLY A 91 -22.87 35.98 3.92
N LEU A 92 -24.03 35.32 4.04
CA LEU A 92 -25.15 35.81 4.83
C LEU A 92 -24.90 35.74 6.34
N SER A 93 -24.18 34.72 6.83
CA SER A 93 -23.79 34.64 8.25
C SER A 93 -22.88 35.80 8.65
N MET A 94 -21.94 36.20 7.79
CA MET A 94 -21.11 37.39 8.02
C MET A 94 -21.92 38.68 8.11
N ARG A 95 -22.97 38.80 7.29
CA ARG A 95 -23.85 39.97 7.28
C ARG A 95 -24.63 40.11 8.58
N TYR A 96 -25.07 39.00 9.17
CA TYR A 96 -25.84 39.00 10.42
C TYR A 96 -24.98 38.98 11.69
N LEU A 97 -23.77 38.43 11.65
CA LEU A 97 -22.93 38.22 12.85
C LEU A 97 -21.64 39.05 12.89
N GLY A 98 -21.22 39.64 11.78
CA GLY A 98 -19.89 40.23 11.63
C GLY A 98 -18.82 39.20 11.24
N LEU A 99 -17.66 39.69 10.80
CA LEU A 99 -16.60 38.87 10.21
C LEU A 99 -16.05 37.86 11.23
N SER A 100 -15.64 38.32 12.41
CA SER A 100 -15.01 37.44 13.39
C SER A 100 -15.96 36.35 13.91
N LEU A 101 -17.21 36.69 14.18
CA LEU A 101 -18.18 35.77 14.78
C LEU A 101 -18.81 34.83 13.74
N GLY A 102 -19.14 35.34 12.55
CA GLY A 102 -19.65 34.53 11.44
C GLY A 102 -18.63 33.48 10.99
N MET A 103 -17.35 33.86 10.88
CA MET A 103 -16.26 32.93 10.55
C MET A 103 -16.12 31.83 11.61
N ALA A 104 -16.08 32.20 12.89
CA ALA A 104 -15.91 31.23 13.97
C ALA A 104 -17.06 30.21 14.04
N LEU A 105 -18.31 30.66 13.92
CA LEU A 105 -19.47 29.77 13.96
C LEU A 105 -19.55 28.88 12.72
N SER A 106 -19.51 29.45 11.51
CA SER A 106 -19.66 28.67 10.29
C SER A 106 -18.53 27.69 10.06
N LEU A 107 -17.28 28.11 10.23
CA LEU A 107 -16.13 27.23 10.03
C LEU A 107 -15.97 26.23 11.17
N GLY A 108 -16.41 26.59 12.37
CA GLY A 108 -16.47 25.68 13.50
C GLY A 108 -17.38 24.48 13.24
N PHE A 109 -18.62 24.70 12.80
CA PHE A 109 -19.49 23.61 12.37
C PHE A 109 -18.95 22.87 11.14
N CYS A 110 -18.37 23.58 10.18
CA CYS A 110 -17.73 22.95 9.02
C CYS A 110 -16.60 21.99 9.42
N ALA A 111 -15.77 22.38 10.40
CA ALA A 111 -14.71 21.54 10.94
C ALA A 111 -15.30 20.29 11.63
N VAL A 112 -16.33 20.45 12.45
CA VAL A 112 -16.99 19.33 13.17
C VAL A 112 -17.58 18.31 12.18
N PHE A 113 -18.44 18.76 11.26
CA PHE A 113 -19.12 17.86 10.32
C PHE A 113 -18.17 17.33 9.25
N GLY A 114 -17.24 18.14 8.77
CA GLY A 114 -16.21 17.71 7.83
C GLY A 114 -15.26 16.65 8.41
N THR A 115 -15.10 16.61 9.73
CA THR A 115 -14.27 15.60 10.43
C THR A 115 -15.06 14.34 10.80
N LEU A 116 -16.29 14.49 11.31
CA LEU A 116 -17.07 13.36 11.86
C LEU A 116 -17.83 12.57 10.82
N VAL A 117 -18.32 13.21 9.76
CA VAL A 117 -19.24 12.57 8.80
C VAL A 117 -18.53 11.57 7.87
N PRO A 118 -17.30 11.80 7.35
CA PRO A 118 -16.65 10.78 6.54
C PRO A 118 -16.47 9.43 7.28
N PRO A 119 -15.96 9.38 8.54
CA PRO A 119 -15.93 8.14 9.31
C PRO A 119 -17.30 7.50 9.57
N VAL A 120 -18.38 8.30 9.67
CA VAL A 120 -19.76 7.79 9.76
C VAL A 120 -20.14 7.00 8.52
N PHE A 121 -19.93 7.60 7.34
CA PHE A 121 -20.25 6.96 6.06
C PHE A 121 -19.37 5.75 5.76
N GLU A 122 -18.11 5.78 6.19
CA GLU A 122 -17.16 4.67 6.00
C GLU A 122 -17.33 3.54 7.04
N GLY A 123 -18.29 3.65 7.97
CA GLY A 123 -18.54 2.64 9.01
C GLY A 123 -17.48 2.59 10.11
N ARG A 124 -16.65 3.64 10.24
CA ARG A 124 -15.51 3.73 11.18
C ARG A 124 -15.82 4.45 12.50
N ILE A 125 -17.08 4.84 12.79
CA ILE A 125 -17.44 5.50 14.06
C ILE A 125 -17.03 4.68 15.28
N ALA A 126 -17.21 3.35 15.23
CA ALA A 126 -16.89 2.49 16.36
C ALA A 126 -15.43 2.66 16.77
N ALA A 127 -14.51 2.77 15.79
CA ALA A 127 -13.09 3.04 16.04
C ALA A 127 -12.83 4.41 16.66
N LEU A 128 -13.65 5.42 16.35
CA LEU A 128 -13.52 6.77 16.88
C LEU A 128 -13.85 6.85 18.38
N VAL A 129 -14.75 5.99 18.87
CA VAL A 129 -15.14 5.95 20.29
C VAL A 129 -14.40 4.88 21.08
N SER A 130 -13.88 3.84 20.43
CA SER A 130 -13.19 2.72 21.10
C SER A 130 -11.69 2.93 21.25
N THR A 131 -11.07 3.83 20.48
CA THR A 131 -9.63 4.07 20.52
C THR A 131 -9.28 5.32 21.33
N THR A 132 -8.19 5.27 22.09
CA THR A 132 -7.69 6.44 22.84
C THR A 132 -7.43 7.63 21.91
N SER A 133 -6.94 7.39 20.70
CA SER A 133 -6.73 8.41 19.69
C SER A 133 -8.04 9.04 19.20
N GLY A 134 -9.04 8.21 18.89
CA GLY A 134 -10.38 8.66 18.52
C GLY A 134 -11.04 9.48 19.63
N ILE A 135 -10.91 9.05 20.89
CA ILE A 135 -11.41 9.80 22.06
C ILE A 135 -10.73 11.17 22.18
N VAL A 136 -9.42 11.27 21.93
CA VAL A 136 -8.69 12.54 21.93
C VAL A 136 -9.16 13.45 20.78
N VAL A 137 -9.49 12.90 19.61
CA VAL A 137 -10.10 13.67 18.51
C VAL A 137 -11.49 14.19 18.90
N ILE A 138 -12.33 13.35 19.53
CA ILE A 138 -13.65 13.76 20.05
C ILE A 138 -13.50 14.85 21.12
N LEU A 139 -12.52 14.73 22.02
CA LEU A 139 -12.22 15.74 23.02
C LEU A 139 -11.80 17.06 22.35
N GLY A 140 -10.96 17.00 21.32
CA GLY A 140 -10.58 18.18 20.53
C GLY A 140 -11.78 18.84 19.86
N ILE A 141 -12.72 18.06 19.34
CA ILE A 141 -14.01 18.57 18.81
C ILE A 141 -14.84 19.25 19.91
N ALA A 142 -14.92 18.67 21.11
CA ALA A 142 -15.61 19.28 22.25
C ALA A 142 -14.96 20.60 22.71
N VAL A 143 -13.62 20.66 22.73
CA VAL A 143 -12.86 21.89 22.99
C VAL A 143 -13.15 22.94 21.92
N CYS A 144 -13.25 22.54 20.64
CA CYS A 144 -13.61 23.41 19.54
C CYS A 144 -15.01 24.03 19.74
N LEU A 145 -16.01 23.21 20.05
CA LEU A 145 -17.38 23.65 20.37
C LEU A 145 -17.41 24.63 21.56
N THR A 146 -16.57 24.41 22.57
CA THR A 146 -16.42 25.32 23.71
C THR A 146 -15.86 26.68 23.28
N GLY A 147 -14.82 26.69 22.44
CA GLY A 147 -14.25 27.92 21.88
C GLY A 147 -15.27 28.71 21.05
N ILE A 148 -16.06 28.02 20.23
CA ILE A 148 -17.17 28.62 19.46
C ILE A 148 -18.21 29.23 20.41
N ALA A 149 -18.61 28.51 21.46
CA ALA A 149 -19.58 29.01 22.44
C ALA A 149 -19.06 30.25 23.20
N MET A 150 -17.76 30.30 23.53
CA MET A 150 -17.12 31.46 24.15
C MET A 150 -17.14 32.67 23.21
N CYS A 151 -16.76 32.49 21.94
CA CYS A 151 -16.82 33.54 20.93
C CYS A 151 -18.27 34.01 20.70
N GLY A 152 -19.23 33.09 20.64
CA GLY A 152 -20.66 33.39 20.58
C GLY A 152 -21.16 34.22 21.76
N ARG A 153 -20.78 33.83 22.99
CA ARG A 153 -21.13 34.57 24.21
C ARG A 153 -20.46 35.94 24.28
N ALA A 154 -19.25 36.08 23.74
CA ALA A 154 -18.59 37.39 23.56
C ALA A 154 -19.35 38.27 22.57
N GLY A 155 -19.83 37.70 21.46
CA GLY A 155 -20.70 38.38 20.50
C GLY A 155 -22.00 38.89 21.12
N MET A 156 -22.70 38.04 21.89
CA MET A 156 -23.91 38.43 22.60
C MET A 156 -23.66 39.51 23.68
N ARG A 157 -22.49 39.46 24.34
CA ARG A 157 -22.10 40.51 25.31
C ARG A 157 -21.80 41.83 24.61
N LYS A 158 -21.09 41.80 23.48
CA LYS A 158 -20.87 42.96 22.62
C LYS A 158 -22.20 43.61 22.24
N GLU A 159 -23.20 42.83 21.85
CA GLU A 159 -24.55 43.33 21.55
C GLU A 159 -25.19 44.03 22.76
N LYS A 160 -25.08 43.47 23.97
CA LYS A 160 -25.64 44.08 25.19
C LYS A 160 -24.89 45.33 25.65
N GLU A 161 -23.61 45.46 25.32
CA GLU A 161 -22.75 46.58 25.71
C GLU A 161 -22.84 47.80 24.77
N LEU A 162 -23.21 47.58 23.49
CA LEU A 162 -23.39 48.67 22.53
C LEU A 162 -24.72 49.39 22.78
N SER A 163 -24.72 50.72 22.70
CA SER A 163 -25.97 51.50 22.72
C SER A 163 -26.81 51.26 21.46
N ASP A 164 -28.12 51.51 21.48
CA ASP A 164 -28.99 51.29 20.32
C ASP A 164 -28.58 52.13 19.08
N ALA A 165 -27.89 53.26 19.29
CA ALA A 165 -27.29 54.06 18.24
C ALA A 165 -26.01 53.40 17.66
N GLU A 166 -25.16 52.79 18.51
CA GLU A 166 -23.96 52.07 18.09
C GLU A 166 -24.27 50.69 17.48
N LYS A 167 -25.35 50.03 17.94
CA LYS A 167 -25.89 48.81 17.32
C LYS A 167 -26.27 49.06 15.87
N LYS A 168 -26.98 50.17 15.59
CA LYS A 168 -27.33 50.59 14.22
C LYS A 168 -26.14 51.05 13.39
N ALA A 169 -25.10 51.60 14.01
CA ALA A 169 -23.91 52.09 13.31
C ALA A 169 -22.87 50.99 12.96
N SER A 170 -22.85 49.88 13.72
CA SER A 170 -21.84 48.83 13.53
C SER A 170 -22.18 47.85 12.40
N ILE A 171 -23.44 47.41 12.29
CA ILE A 171 -24.00 46.57 11.21
C ILE A 171 -25.52 46.81 11.14
N ALA A 172 -26.04 47.33 10.03
CA ALA A 172 -27.47 47.69 9.90
C ALA A 172 -28.45 46.51 10.02
N GLU A 173 -27.97 45.28 9.84
CA GLU A 173 -28.78 44.05 9.78
C GLU A 173 -28.36 42.99 10.80
N PHE A 174 -27.59 43.34 11.83
CA PHE A 174 -27.13 42.37 12.84
C PHE A 174 -28.32 41.67 13.55
N ASP A 175 -28.32 40.33 13.54
CA ASP A 175 -29.32 39.49 14.22
C ASP A 175 -28.66 38.17 14.63
N PHE A 176 -28.44 37.99 15.93
CA PHE A 176 -27.69 36.83 16.44
C PHE A 176 -28.40 35.51 16.17
N VAL A 177 -29.72 35.42 16.39
CA VAL A 177 -30.47 34.15 16.28
C VAL A 177 -30.55 33.71 14.82
N LYS A 178 -30.89 34.63 13.92
CA LYS A 178 -30.91 34.33 12.47
C LYS A 178 -29.50 34.02 11.98
N GLY A 179 -28.52 34.83 12.38
CA GLY A 179 -27.12 34.65 12.04
C GLY A 179 -26.57 33.30 12.46
N ALA A 180 -26.87 32.84 13.69
CA ALA A 180 -26.40 31.57 14.21
C ALA A 180 -26.98 30.37 13.44
N TRP A 181 -28.27 30.35 13.13
CA TRP A 181 -28.88 29.27 12.33
C TRP A 181 -28.33 29.23 10.90
N VAL A 182 -28.18 30.40 10.28
CA VAL A 182 -27.55 30.52 8.96
C VAL A 182 -26.10 30.02 9.02
N ALA A 183 -25.37 30.32 10.10
CA ALA A 183 -24.00 29.87 10.29
C ALA A 183 -23.88 28.34 10.45
N VAL A 184 -24.80 27.70 11.19
CA VAL A 184 -24.87 26.24 11.33
C VAL A 184 -25.10 25.58 9.98
N PHE A 185 -26.13 26.04 9.25
CA PHE A 185 -26.45 25.52 7.93
C PHE A 185 -25.29 25.72 6.95
N ALA A 186 -24.70 26.92 6.93
CA ALA A 186 -23.53 27.21 6.12
C ALA A 186 -22.36 26.28 6.47
N GLY A 187 -22.12 25.98 7.75
CA GLY A 187 -21.05 25.09 8.18
C GLY A 187 -21.26 23.64 7.72
N ILE A 188 -22.46 23.09 7.90
CA ILE A 188 -22.83 21.74 7.45
C ILE A 188 -22.67 21.63 5.94
N MET A 189 -23.25 22.57 5.18
CA MET A 189 -23.16 22.55 3.71
C MET A 189 -21.73 22.79 3.22
N SER A 190 -20.94 23.62 3.93
CA SER A 190 -19.53 23.84 3.58
C SER A 190 -18.67 22.59 3.79
N SER A 191 -19.08 21.65 4.63
CA SER A 191 -18.39 20.35 4.76
C SER A 191 -18.48 19.50 3.48
N CYS A 192 -19.42 19.80 2.57
CA CYS A 192 -19.55 19.08 1.32
C CYS A 192 -18.35 19.19 0.39
N MET A 193 -17.47 20.18 0.58
CA MET A 193 -16.21 20.21 -0.14
C MET A 193 -15.32 19.02 0.20
N ALA A 194 -15.28 18.58 1.46
CA ALA A 194 -14.54 17.38 1.85
C ALA A 194 -15.09 16.12 1.13
N PHE A 195 -16.42 16.01 1.00
CA PHE A 195 -17.04 14.94 0.22
C PHE A 195 -16.74 15.03 -1.27
N ALA A 196 -16.65 16.24 -1.83
CA ALA A 196 -16.27 16.43 -3.23
C ALA A 196 -14.84 15.90 -3.49
N PHE A 197 -13.88 16.18 -2.60
CA PHE A 197 -12.54 15.60 -2.70
C PHE A 197 -12.53 14.08 -2.58
N ALA A 198 -13.29 13.53 -1.63
CA ALA A 198 -13.41 12.09 -1.45
C ALA A 198 -14.00 11.41 -2.70
N ALA A 199 -15.08 11.97 -3.25
CA ALA A 199 -15.72 11.47 -4.47
C ALA A 199 -14.80 11.62 -5.70
N GLY A 200 -13.97 12.65 -5.74
CA GLY A 200 -13.05 12.94 -6.84
C GLY A 200 -11.71 12.21 -6.77
N LYS A 201 -11.47 11.36 -5.77
CA LYS A 201 -10.19 10.62 -5.62
C LYS A 201 -9.74 9.89 -6.90
N PRO A 202 -10.62 9.21 -7.67
CA PRO A 202 -10.21 8.58 -8.94
C PRO A 202 -9.68 9.58 -9.98
N ILE A 203 -10.18 10.82 -9.99
CA ILE A 203 -9.67 11.89 -10.87
C ILE A 203 -8.24 12.28 -10.45
N ALA A 204 -7.96 12.34 -9.15
CA ALA A 204 -6.63 12.64 -8.64
C ALA A 204 -5.62 11.53 -8.99
N GLU A 205 -6.02 10.26 -8.88
CA GLU A 205 -5.20 9.09 -9.25
C GLU A 205 -4.91 9.07 -10.76
N ALA A 206 -5.92 9.39 -11.58
CA ALA A 206 -5.75 9.55 -13.02
C ALA A 206 -4.78 10.68 -13.37
N ALA A 207 -4.81 11.80 -12.64
CA ALA A 207 -3.88 12.91 -12.82
C ALA A 207 -2.41 12.49 -12.60
N VAL A 208 -2.13 11.72 -11.55
CA VAL A 208 -0.78 11.20 -11.27
C VAL A 208 -0.34 10.23 -12.36
N THR A 209 -1.26 9.35 -12.79
CA THR A 209 -1.01 8.40 -13.89
C THR A 209 -0.68 9.12 -15.20
N ALA A 210 -1.32 10.27 -15.45
CA ALA A 210 -1.06 11.14 -16.60
C ALA A 210 0.20 12.03 -16.45
N GLY A 211 1.02 11.81 -15.41
CA GLY A 211 2.30 12.49 -15.21
C GLY A 211 2.24 13.76 -14.36
N ALA A 212 1.11 14.09 -13.72
CA ALA A 212 1.06 15.16 -12.73
C ALA A 212 1.88 14.78 -11.49
N ARG A 213 2.61 15.76 -10.92
CA ARG A 213 3.34 15.52 -9.65
C ARG A 213 2.33 15.24 -8.53
N PRO A 214 2.60 14.30 -7.60
CA PRO A 214 1.66 13.96 -6.52
C PRO A 214 1.15 15.15 -5.68
N ILE A 215 1.99 16.17 -5.48
CA ILE A 215 1.61 17.40 -4.76
C ILE A 215 0.51 18.22 -5.46
N PHE A 216 0.28 17.98 -6.75
CA PHE A 216 -0.72 18.68 -7.58
C PHE A 216 -1.92 17.80 -7.96
N GLN A 217 -1.98 16.55 -7.49
CA GLN A 217 -3.01 15.58 -7.88
C GLN A 217 -4.45 16.04 -7.62
N ASN A 218 -4.66 16.92 -6.63
CA ASN A 218 -5.98 17.39 -6.25
C ASN A 218 -6.51 18.54 -7.14
N PHE A 219 -5.69 19.13 -8.00
CA PHE A 219 -6.11 20.29 -8.80
C PHE A 219 -7.14 19.95 -9.89
N PRO A 220 -7.05 18.81 -10.60
CA PRO A 220 -8.12 18.39 -11.51
C PRO A 220 -9.46 18.13 -10.79
N VAL A 221 -9.42 17.55 -9.59
CA VAL A 221 -10.62 17.38 -8.73
C VAL A 221 -11.27 18.72 -8.44
N MET A 222 -10.45 19.72 -8.11
CA MET A 222 -10.88 21.07 -7.78
C MET A 222 -11.69 21.73 -8.89
N ILE A 223 -11.33 21.49 -10.16
CA ILE A 223 -12.05 22.05 -11.30
C ILE A 223 -13.50 21.59 -11.30
N VAL A 224 -13.75 20.30 -11.06
CA VAL A 224 -15.10 19.72 -11.06
C VAL A 224 -15.88 20.18 -9.81
N ALA A 225 -15.25 20.14 -8.63
CA ALA A 225 -15.88 20.54 -7.38
C ALA A 225 -16.25 22.04 -7.37
N LEU A 226 -15.33 22.91 -7.77
CA LEU A 226 -15.58 24.36 -7.80
C LEU A 226 -16.55 24.77 -8.91
N LEU A 227 -16.62 24.02 -10.02
CA LEU A 227 -17.66 24.23 -11.02
C LEU A 227 -19.05 24.03 -10.42
N GLY A 228 -19.25 23.00 -9.60
CA GLY A 228 -20.50 22.81 -8.86
C GLY A 228 -20.85 24.01 -7.97
N GLY A 229 -19.87 24.50 -7.22
CA GLY A 229 -20.06 25.67 -6.36
C GLY A 229 -20.36 26.96 -7.13
N PHE A 230 -19.69 27.14 -8.28
CA PHE A 230 -19.94 28.23 -9.21
C PHE A 230 -21.37 28.18 -9.75
N THR A 231 -21.89 27.02 -10.14
CA THR A 231 -23.26 26.89 -10.65
C THR A 231 -24.27 27.47 -9.67
N THR A 232 -24.22 27.07 -8.40
CA THR A 232 -25.15 27.57 -7.36
C THR A 232 -25.05 29.09 -7.20
N ASN A 233 -23.82 29.60 -7.09
CA ASN A 233 -23.58 31.04 -6.88
C ASN A 233 -23.96 31.88 -8.10
N ALA A 234 -23.69 31.39 -9.31
CA ALA A 234 -24.03 32.05 -10.56
C ALA A 234 -25.55 32.14 -10.74
N VAL A 235 -26.29 31.06 -10.49
CA VAL A 235 -27.76 31.05 -10.55
C VAL A 235 -28.35 32.06 -9.56
N TRP A 236 -27.88 32.03 -8.31
CA TRP A 236 -28.37 32.95 -7.27
C TRP A 236 -28.04 34.42 -7.58
N CYS A 237 -26.78 34.71 -7.94
CA CYS A 237 -26.36 36.08 -8.23
C CYS A 237 -27.03 36.61 -9.51
N ALA A 238 -27.26 35.78 -10.52
CA ALA A 238 -28.04 36.15 -11.68
C ALA A 238 -29.48 36.53 -11.29
N ALA A 239 -30.17 35.65 -10.53
CA ALA A 239 -31.53 35.91 -10.06
C ALA A 239 -31.61 37.23 -9.25
N LEU A 240 -30.66 37.46 -8.34
CA LEU A 240 -30.59 38.68 -7.54
C LEU A 240 -30.26 39.90 -8.40
N SER A 241 -29.38 39.75 -9.40
CA SER A 241 -28.99 40.81 -10.33
C SER A 241 -30.15 41.33 -11.18
N PHE A 242 -31.02 40.41 -11.61
CA PHE A 242 -32.26 40.76 -12.31
C PHE A 242 -33.28 41.41 -11.37
N LYS A 243 -33.51 40.82 -10.19
CA LYS A 243 -34.45 41.33 -9.19
C LYS A 243 -34.11 42.76 -8.74
N ASN A 244 -32.83 43.02 -8.47
CA ASN A 244 -32.35 44.31 -7.95
C ASN A 244 -31.95 45.30 -9.07
N ARG A 245 -32.06 44.91 -10.34
CA ARG A 245 -31.58 45.67 -11.51
C ARG A 245 -30.09 46.05 -11.43
N SER A 246 -29.30 45.29 -10.68
CA SER A 246 -27.86 45.49 -10.50
C SER A 246 -27.02 44.90 -11.63
N TRP A 247 -27.61 44.16 -12.57
CA TRP A 247 -26.93 43.70 -13.80
C TRP A 247 -26.30 44.85 -14.60
N ARG A 248 -26.78 46.08 -14.45
CA ARG A 248 -26.17 47.25 -15.11
C ARG A 248 -24.80 47.59 -14.54
N ASP A 249 -24.52 47.20 -13.29
CA ASP A 249 -23.28 47.55 -12.59
C ASP A 249 -22.06 46.88 -13.25
N TYR A 250 -22.22 45.77 -13.98
CA TYR A 250 -21.13 45.19 -14.79
C TYR A 250 -20.56 46.17 -15.83
N GLY A 251 -21.38 47.10 -16.34
CA GLY A 251 -20.98 48.09 -17.34
C GLY A 251 -20.87 49.52 -16.82
N ARG A 252 -21.19 49.78 -15.54
CA ARG A 252 -21.19 51.14 -14.98
C ARG A 252 -20.97 51.14 -13.47
N VAL A 253 -20.42 52.23 -12.94
CA VAL A 253 -20.34 52.44 -11.49
C VAL A 253 -21.46 53.38 -11.06
N ARG A 254 -22.25 53.02 -10.03
CA ARG A 254 -23.28 53.92 -9.48
C ARG A 254 -22.61 55.16 -8.90
N GLN A 255 -23.21 56.35 -9.07
CA GLN A 255 -22.66 57.62 -8.61
C GLN A 255 -22.15 57.51 -7.16
N ALA A 256 -20.84 57.62 -6.99
CA ALA A 256 -20.16 57.75 -5.71
C ALA A 256 -19.32 59.03 -5.77
N GLU A 257 -19.22 59.74 -4.64
CA GLU A 257 -18.62 61.09 -4.51
C GLU A 257 -17.16 61.22 -5.01
N ALA A 258 -16.48 60.09 -5.25
CA ALA A 258 -15.23 60.02 -6.01
C ALA A 258 -15.29 58.82 -6.97
N ALA A 259 -15.30 59.06 -8.29
CA ALA A 259 -15.55 58.05 -9.32
C ALA A 259 -14.45 56.95 -9.32
N PRO A 260 -14.75 55.72 -8.86
CA PRO A 260 -13.86 54.58 -9.02
C PRO A 260 -13.90 54.12 -10.48
N SER A 261 -12.76 53.74 -11.07
CA SER A 261 -12.77 53.17 -12.43
C SER A 261 -13.42 51.79 -12.43
N LEU A 262 -14.18 51.47 -13.49
CA LEU A 262 -14.79 50.13 -13.67
C LEU A 262 -13.72 49.02 -13.59
N LEU A 263 -12.54 49.29 -14.17
CA LEU A 263 -11.37 48.41 -14.09
C LEU A 263 -10.94 48.16 -12.65
N SER A 264 -10.94 49.19 -11.79
CA SER A 264 -10.58 49.02 -10.38
C SER A 264 -11.49 48.03 -9.67
N ASN A 265 -12.81 48.05 -9.93
CA ASN A 265 -13.75 47.10 -9.32
C ASN A 265 -13.48 45.66 -9.79
N TYR A 266 -13.21 45.46 -11.09
CA TYR A 266 -12.83 44.15 -11.61
C TYR A 266 -11.51 43.65 -10.99
N VAL A 267 -10.48 44.50 -10.90
CA VAL A 267 -9.18 44.14 -10.32
C VAL A 267 -9.32 43.76 -8.85
N TRP A 268 -10.04 44.55 -8.04
CA TRP A 268 -10.23 44.23 -6.63
C TRP A 268 -11.07 42.97 -6.42
N SER A 269 -12.09 42.74 -7.26
CA SER A 269 -12.89 41.51 -7.22
C SER A 269 -12.06 40.29 -7.65
N ALA A 270 -11.26 40.42 -8.70
CA ALA A 270 -10.36 39.37 -9.17
C ALA A 270 -9.27 39.04 -8.12
N LEU A 271 -8.71 40.06 -7.46
CA LEU A 271 -7.75 39.88 -6.37
C LEU A 271 -8.40 39.15 -5.19
N ALA A 272 -9.63 39.52 -4.81
CA ALA A 272 -10.39 38.82 -3.78
C ALA A 272 -10.60 37.35 -4.14
N GLY A 273 -11.10 37.07 -5.35
CA GLY A 273 -11.33 35.71 -5.84
C GLY A 273 -10.06 34.88 -5.93
N THR A 274 -8.98 35.45 -6.44
CA THR A 274 -7.67 34.77 -6.55
C THR A 274 -7.10 34.46 -5.18
N THR A 275 -7.14 35.42 -4.25
CA THR A 275 -6.72 35.21 -2.85
C THR A 275 -7.54 34.10 -2.21
N TRP A 276 -8.85 34.07 -2.45
CA TRP A 276 -9.71 33.00 -1.96
C TRP A 276 -9.30 31.63 -2.52
N TYR A 277 -8.99 31.52 -3.82
CA TYR A 277 -8.61 30.24 -4.42
C TYR A 277 -7.32 29.68 -3.82
N PHE A 278 -6.39 30.55 -3.42
CA PHE A 278 -5.15 30.12 -2.78
C PHE A 278 -5.38 29.32 -1.50
N GLN A 279 -6.53 29.46 -0.83
CA GLN A 279 -6.88 28.56 0.27
C GLN A 279 -6.84 27.09 -0.17
N PHE A 280 -7.45 26.80 -1.32
CA PHE A 280 -7.63 25.47 -1.86
C PHE A 280 -6.39 24.97 -2.59
N PHE A 281 -5.62 25.89 -3.19
CA PHE A 281 -4.30 25.62 -3.72
C PHE A 281 -3.38 25.07 -2.63
N PHE A 282 -3.23 25.80 -1.53
CA PHE A 282 -2.38 25.39 -0.42
C PHE A 282 -2.98 24.23 0.39
N TYR A 283 -4.31 24.14 0.49
CA TYR A 283 -4.98 22.98 1.08
C TYR A 283 -4.65 21.69 0.32
N GLY A 284 -4.74 21.71 -1.01
CA GLY A 284 -4.47 20.54 -1.85
C GLY A 284 -3.04 20.04 -1.68
N MET A 285 -2.06 20.95 -1.77
CA MET A 285 -0.64 20.62 -1.56
C MET A 285 -0.34 20.22 -0.11
N GLY A 286 -0.93 20.93 0.86
CA GLY A 286 -0.80 20.65 2.27
C GLY A 286 -1.27 19.24 2.59
N THR A 287 -2.46 18.88 2.11
CA THR A 287 -3.05 17.54 2.25
C THR A 287 -2.14 16.44 1.69
N THR A 288 -1.58 16.61 0.48
CA THR A 288 -0.63 15.63 -0.05
C THR A 288 0.62 15.52 0.84
N GLN A 289 1.16 16.63 1.33
CA GLN A 289 2.35 16.63 2.18
C GLN A 289 2.11 16.11 3.60
N MET A 290 0.86 16.11 4.06
CA MET A 290 0.47 15.44 5.29
C MET A 290 0.57 13.91 5.19
N GLY A 291 0.57 13.32 3.99
CA GLY A 291 0.74 11.87 3.79
C GLY A 291 -0.29 11.06 4.59
N ARG A 292 0.17 10.17 5.47
CA ARG A 292 -0.68 9.39 6.40
C ARG A 292 -1.50 10.22 7.39
N TYR A 293 -1.27 11.53 7.47
CA TYR A 293 -1.99 12.47 8.33
C TYR A 293 -3.03 13.30 7.57
N ASP A 294 -3.36 12.92 6.33
CA ASP A 294 -4.29 13.65 5.46
C ASP A 294 -5.66 13.92 6.09
N PHE A 295 -6.20 12.98 6.88
CA PHE A 295 -7.47 13.08 7.58
C PHE A 295 -7.56 14.26 8.56
N SER A 296 -6.42 14.77 9.03
CA SER A 296 -6.33 15.95 9.91
C SER A 296 -6.32 17.29 9.17
N SER A 297 -6.11 17.26 7.85
CA SER A 297 -5.88 18.45 7.02
C SER A 297 -7.04 19.43 7.08
N TRP A 298 -8.28 18.94 7.03
CA TRP A 298 -9.48 19.77 7.02
C TRP A 298 -9.61 20.59 8.31
N THR A 299 -9.46 19.94 9.47
CA THR A 299 -9.57 20.61 10.78
C THR A 299 -8.48 21.65 10.97
N ILE A 300 -7.22 21.31 10.65
CA ILE A 300 -6.08 22.22 10.76
C ILE A 300 -6.27 23.44 9.87
N HIS A 301 -6.75 23.23 8.63
CA HIS A 301 -7.02 24.31 7.70
C HIS A 301 -8.09 25.28 8.25
N MET A 302 -9.24 24.76 8.69
CA MET A 302 -10.32 25.57 9.27
C MET A 302 -9.84 26.38 10.49
N ALA A 303 -9.03 25.78 11.34
CA ALA A 303 -8.48 26.46 12.51
C ALA A 303 -7.59 27.67 12.15
N PHE A 304 -6.73 27.53 11.13
CA PHE A 304 -5.94 28.66 10.64
C PHE A 304 -6.83 29.75 10.05
N ILE A 305 -7.88 29.39 9.31
CA ILE A 305 -8.84 30.38 8.78
C ILE A 305 -9.48 31.17 9.93
N ILE A 306 -10.00 30.48 10.96
CA ILE A 306 -10.64 31.13 12.12
C ILE A 306 -9.65 32.04 12.84
N THR A 307 -8.41 31.57 13.02
CA THR A 307 -7.34 32.32 13.67
C THR A 307 -7.02 33.61 12.90
N PHE A 308 -6.68 33.52 11.61
CA PHE A 308 -6.34 34.70 10.80
C PHE A 308 -7.53 35.65 10.61
N SER A 309 -8.75 35.14 10.44
CA SER A 309 -9.94 35.99 10.34
C SER A 309 -10.22 36.76 11.63
N SER A 310 -9.97 36.14 12.79
CA SER A 310 -10.12 36.76 14.10
C SER A 310 -9.03 37.81 14.35
N LEU A 311 -7.79 37.54 13.91
CA LEU A 311 -6.71 38.54 13.92
C LEU A 311 -7.06 39.76 13.06
N TRP A 312 -7.67 39.57 11.89
CA TRP A 312 -8.18 40.68 11.09
C TRP A 312 -9.32 41.44 11.77
N GLY A 313 -10.24 40.76 12.47
CA GLY A 313 -11.29 41.41 13.26
C GLY A 313 -10.73 42.31 14.37
N ILE A 314 -9.64 41.87 15.03
CA ILE A 314 -8.90 42.69 15.99
C ILE A 314 -8.21 43.87 15.31
N PHE A 315 -7.51 43.62 14.20
CA PHE A 315 -6.78 44.64 13.43
C PHE A 315 -7.70 45.74 12.91
N PHE A 316 -8.89 45.40 12.38
CA PHE A 316 -9.89 46.34 11.91
C PHE A 316 -10.74 46.95 13.03
N HIS A 317 -10.34 46.78 14.29
CA HIS A 317 -11.00 47.35 15.47
C HIS A 317 -12.49 46.98 15.61
N GLU A 318 -12.89 45.77 15.18
CA GLU A 318 -14.28 45.29 15.25
C GLU A 318 -14.82 45.24 16.69
N TRP A 319 -13.92 45.21 17.69
CA TRP A 319 -14.23 45.14 19.12
C TRP A 319 -14.12 46.50 19.83
N LYS A 320 -13.94 47.60 19.10
CA LYS A 320 -13.96 48.97 19.66
C LYS A 320 -15.34 49.25 20.30
N GLY A 321 -15.38 49.92 21.45
CA GLY A 321 -16.62 50.16 22.22
C GLY A 321 -16.99 49.06 23.23
N THR A 322 -16.43 47.85 23.14
CA THR A 322 -16.71 46.77 24.11
C THR A 322 -15.88 46.87 25.39
N GLY A 323 -16.43 46.36 26.49
CA GLY A 323 -15.81 46.30 27.80
C GLY A 323 -14.62 45.33 27.86
N ARG A 324 -13.70 45.58 28.82
CA ARG A 324 -12.53 44.69 29.07
C ARG A 324 -12.92 43.21 29.26
N PRO A 325 -14.02 42.85 29.96
CA PRO A 325 -14.43 41.45 30.09
C PRO A 325 -14.80 40.79 28.76
N THR A 326 -15.44 41.52 27.85
CA THR A 326 -15.87 41.02 26.53
C THR A 326 -14.68 40.79 25.61
N ARG A 327 -13.69 41.70 25.63
CA ARG A 327 -12.42 41.52 24.91
C ARG A 327 -11.60 40.35 25.44
N ARG A 328 -11.54 40.15 26.76
CA ARG A 328 -10.88 38.98 27.36
C ARG A 328 -11.58 37.67 26.96
N LEU A 329 -12.91 37.68 26.88
CA LEU A 329 -13.70 36.50 26.52
C LEU A 329 -13.46 36.06 25.07
N VAL A 330 -13.39 37.01 24.11
CA VAL A 330 -13.08 36.65 22.71
C VAL A 330 -11.64 36.16 22.57
N VAL A 331 -10.66 36.79 23.23
CA VAL A 331 -9.26 36.34 23.19
C VAL A 331 -9.13 34.94 23.80
N ALA A 332 -9.80 34.68 24.92
CA ALA A 332 -9.85 33.35 25.52
C ALA A 332 -10.52 32.32 24.59
N GLY A 333 -11.61 32.70 23.91
CA GLY A 333 -12.27 31.84 22.91
C GLY A 333 -11.34 31.48 21.75
N ILE A 334 -10.59 32.45 21.21
CA ILE A 334 -9.58 32.21 20.16
C ILE A 334 -8.48 31.27 20.67
N ALA A 335 -7.97 31.47 21.90
CA ALA A 335 -6.95 30.59 22.49
C ALA A 335 -7.46 29.15 22.64
N VAL A 336 -8.73 28.97 23.03
CA VAL A 336 -9.37 27.64 23.13
C VAL A 336 -9.54 27.01 21.74
N LEU A 337 -9.83 27.77 20.70
CA LEU A 337 -9.89 27.27 19.31
C LEU A 337 -8.51 26.83 18.79
N ILE A 338 -7.45 27.57 19.13
CA ILE A 338 -6.07 27.15 18.82
C ILE A 338 -5.73 25.85 19.57
N LEU A 339 -6.08 25.77 20.86
CA LEU A 339 -5.88 24.57 21.67
C LEU A 339 -6.62 23.37 21.09
N SER A 340 -7.86 23.54 20.62
CA SER A 340 -8.64 22.45 20.00
C SER A 340 -7.90 21.82 18.83
N THR A 341 -7.23 22.65 18.03
CA THR A 341 -6.44 22.23 16.86
C THR A 341 -5.24 21.40 17.28
N VAL A 342 -4.57 21.82 18.36
CA VAL A 342 -3.45 21.06 18.95
C VAL A 342 -3.95 19.72 19.50
N VAL A 343 -5.09 19.69 20.18
CA VAL A 343 -5.67 18.46 20.75
C VAL A 343 -6.09 17.49 19.64
N VAL A 344 -6.79 17.95 18.61
CA VAL A 344 -7.12 17.11 17.44
C VAL A 344 -5.84 16.60 16.78
N GLY A 345 -4.84 17.47 16.57
CA GLY A 345 -3.52 17.08 16.06
C GLY A 345 -2.82 16.02 16.91
N ALA A 346 -2.90 16.13 18.25
CA ALA A 346 -2.33 15.17 19.19
C ALA A 346 -3.06 13.82 19.14
N GLY A 347 -4.40 13.81 19.06
CA GLY A 347 -5.18 12.58 18.88
C GLY A 347 -4.80 11.86 17.58
N ASN A 348 -4.60 12.62 16.51
CA ASN A 348 -4.16 12.09 15.22
C ASN A 348 -2.72 11.55 15.28
N TYR A 349 -1.84 12.24 15.99
CA TYR A 349 -0.49 11.76 16.26
C TYR A 349 -0.48 10.47 17.09
N MET A 350 -1.37 10.35 18.08
CA MET A 350 -1.55 9.13 18.88
C MET A 350 -2.13 7.98 18.04
N ALA A 351 -3.09 8.24 17.15
CA ALA A 351 -3.58 7.24 16.20
C ALA A 351 -2.42 6.74 15.32
N ALA A 352 -1.59 7.65 14.83
CA ALA A 352 -0.44 7.30 14.01
C ALA A 352 0.66 6.57 14.80
N ARG A 353 0.87 6.93 16.09
CA ARG A 353 1.77 6.19 16.98
C ARG A 353 1.25 4.81 17.28
N ALA A 354 -0.04 4.65 17.59
CA ALA A 354 -0.69 3.36 17.84
C ALA A 354 -0.79 2.51 16.56
N ALA A 355 -0.93 3.11 15.39
CA ALA A 355 -0.83 2.41 14.11
C ALA A 355 0.61 1.99 13.77
N SER A 356 1.62 2.72 14.28
CA SER A 356 3.03 2.31 14.24
C SER A 356 3.48 1.47 15.46
N ALA A 357 2.60 1.29 16.45
CA ALA A 357 2.87 0.64 17.74
C ALA A 357 1.63 -0.15 18.18
N GLY A 358 1.05 -0.95 17.27
CA GLY A 358 -0.15 -1.76 17.56
C GLY A 358 0.02 -2.63 18.81
N PRO A 359 -1.08 -3.02 19.45
CA PRO A 359 -1.16 -3.27 20.89
C PRO A 359 -0.26 -4.43 21.36
N GLU A 360 0.36 -4.23 22.53
CA GLU A 360 0.74 -5.32 23.45
C GLU A 360 -0.52 -6.09 23.84
N THR A 361 -0.87 -7.09 23.04
CA THR A 361 -1.51 -8.31 23.51
C THR A 361 -0.45 -9.40 23.45
N ASP A 362 -0.49 -10.40 24.33
CA ASP A 362 0.38 -11.60 24.38
C ASP A 362 0.46 -12.37 23.04
N ALA A 363 1.02 -11.74 22.02
CA ALA A 363 1.35 -12.25 20.72
C ALA A 363 2.88 -12.24 20.62
N PRO A 364 3.50 -13.30 20.08
CA PRO A 364 4.95 -13.42 20.03
C PRO A 364 5.56 -12.25 19.25
N ALA A 365 6.79 -11.89 19.63
CA ALA A 365 7.57 -10.75 19.14
C ALA A 365 7.46 -10.58 17.60
N PRO A 366 7.59 -9.34 17.06
CA PRO A 366 7.48 -9.14 15.63
C PRO A 366 8.49 -10.03 14.90
N ALA A 367 7.99 -10.79 13.92
CA ALA A 367 8.75 -11.88 13.31
C ALA A 367 10.05 -11.46 12.63
N VAL A 368 10.28 -10.16 12.33
CA VAL A 368 11.49 -9.64 11.68
C VAL A 368 11.80 -8.25 12.19
N VAL A 369 12.99 -8.01 12.77
CA VAL A 369 13.24 -6.71 13.44
C VAL A 369 14.70 -6.22 13.43
N PRO A 370 15.57 -6.69 12.53
CA PRO A 370 16.16 -5.69 11.64
C PRO A 370 16.33 -6.18 10.20
N VAL A 371 16.02 -5.31 9.24
CA VAL A 371 16.50 -5.41 7.87
C VAL A 371 17.58 -4.34 7.69
N GLU A 372 18.77 -4.78 7.31
CA GLU A 372 19.91 -3.90 7.03
C GLU A 372 20.47 -4.19 5.64
N ASP A 373 20.99 -3.17 4.97
CA ASP A 373 21.77 -3.36 3.76
C ASP A 373 23.19 -3.80 4.17
N ILE A 374 23.72 -4.87 3.55
CA ILE A 374 25.11 -5.33 3.81
C ILE A 374 26.12 -4.27 3.37
N PHE A 375 25.77 -3.48 2.36
CA PHE A 375 26.53 -2.35 1.87
C PHE A 375 25.61 -1.29 1.24
N PRO A 376 26.01 -0.01 1.18
CA PRO A 376 25.17 1.05 0.63
C PRO A 376 24.83 0.84 -0.85
N GLU A 377 23.62 1.25 -1.25
CA GLU A 377 23.25 1.35 -2.66
C GLU A 377 24.27 2.18 -3.45
N GLY A 378 24.58 1.75 -4.68
CA GLY A 378 25.55 2.43 -5.56
C GLY A 378 27.00 1.98 -5.38
N THR A 379 27.29 1.08 -4.42
CA THR A 379 28.62 0.43 -4.32
C THR A 379 28.96 -0.35 -5.58
N PHE A 380 27.96 -1.00 -6.19
CA PHE A 380 28.09 -1.72 -7.46
C PHE A 380 27.03 -1.25 -8.46
N ALA A 381 27.33 -1.37 -9.76
CA ALA A 381 26.34 -1.13 -10.80
C ALA A 381 25.24 -2.21 -10.76
N ALA A 382 25.64 -3.47 -10.60
CA ALA A 382 24.76 -4.61 -10.37
C ALA A 382 25.38 -5.62 -9.38
N CYS A 383 24.56 -6.19 -8.50
CA CYS A 383 24.93 -7.29 -7.61
C CYS A 383 23.79 -8.32 -7.48
N HIS A 384 24.11 -9.59 -7.27
CA HIS A 384 23.11 -10.65 -7.22
C HIS A 384 23.60 -11.94 -6.54
N ALA A 385 22.66 -12.86 -6.26
CA ALA A 385 22.86 -14.20 -5.71
C ALA A 385 23.73 -14.24 -4.44
N SER A 386 23.17 -13.77 -3.33
CA SER A 386 23.82 -13.81 -2.03
C SER A 386 23.83 -15.21 -1.40
N THR A 387 24.81 -15.45 -0.54
CA THR A 387 24.92 -16.60 0.37
C THR A 387 25.32 -16.10 1.75
N VAL A 388 24.94 -16.82 2.80
CA VAL A 388 25.24 -16.48 4.20
C VAL A 388 25.64 -17.72 4.99
N VAL A 389 26.60 -17.55 5.90
CA VAL A 389 27.06 -18.60 6.82
C VAL A 389 27.40 -17.97 8.17
N GLU A 390 27.31 -18.76 9.23
CA GLU A 390 27.79 -18.38 10.56
C GLU A 390 29.26 -18.79 10.75
N THR A 391 30.02 -17.89 11.37
CA THR A 391 31.43 -18.01 11.76
C THR A 391 31.57 -17.80 13.26
N PRO A 392 32.69 -18.20 13.90
CA PRO A 392 32.90 -17.98 15.33
C PRO A 392 32.76 -16.50 15.76
N SER A 393 33.15 -15.57 14.89
CA SER A 393 33.09 -14.12 15.15
C SER A 393 31.75 -13.45 14.79
N GLY A 394 30.82 -14.16 14.14
CA GLY A 394 29.57 -13.58 13.65
C GLY A 394 29.12 -14.16 12.31
N LEU A 395 28.49 -13.35 11.45
CA LEU A 395 28.03 -13.81 10.13
C LEU A 395 29.03 -13.46 9.03
N ALA A 396 29.00 -14.22 7.95
CA ALA A 396 29.70 -13.90 6.72
C ALA A 396 28.77 -14.07 5.53
N ALA A 397 28.86 -13.17 4.56
CA ALA A 397 28.05 -13.19 3.35
C ALA A 397 28.91 -12.98 2.10
N ALA A 398 28.52 -13.61 1.00
CA ALA A 398 29.12 -13.42 -0.31
C ALA A 398 28.06 -13.26 -1.39
N TRP A 399 28.41 -12.59 -2.50
CA TRP A 399 27.55 -12.36 -3.66
C TRP A 399 28.42 -12.10 -4.89
N PHE A 400 27.85 -12.16 -6.10
CA PHE A 400 28.57 -11.70 -7.29
C PHE A 400 28.16 -10.26 -7.64
N ALA A 401 29.12 -9.45 -8.10
CA ALA A 401 28.86 -8.07 -8.50
C ALA A 401 29.86 -7.57 -9.55
N GLY A 402 29.41 -6.63 -10.37
CA GLY A 402 30.17 -6.01 -11.47
C GLY A 402 29.32 -5.00 -12.25
N SER A 403 29.70 -4.72 -13.49
CA SER A 403 28.99 -3.78 -14.37
C SER A 403 27.59 -4.26 -14.79
N ALA A 404 27.45 -5.54 -15.11
CA ALA A 404 26.19 -6.22 -15.44
C ALA A 404 26.33 -7.73 -15.21
N GLU A 405 25.22 -8.45 -15.00
CA GLU A 405 25.26 -9.91 -14.88
C GLU A 405 25.88 -10.54 -16.15
N GLY A 406 26.89 -11.39 -15.96
CA GLY A 406 27.65 -12.02 -17.05
C GLY A 406 28.72 -11.15 -17.70
N ALA A 407 28.94 -9.91 -17.24
CA ALA A 407 30.03 -9.10 -17.74
C ALA A 407 31.40 -9.63 -17.25
N PRO A 408 32.48 -9.53 -18.04
CA PRO A 408 33.80 -10.04 -17.67
C PRO A 408 34.37 -9.48 -16.35
N ASP A 409 33.88 -8.32 -15.91
CA ASP A 409 34.33 -7.70 -14.66
C ASP A 409 33.62 -8.24 -13.41
N VAL A 410 32.61 -9.11 -13.55
CA VAL A 410 31.89 -9.70 -12.42
C VAL A 410 32.80 -10.60 -11.60
N GLY A 411 33.03 -10.22 -10.34
CA GLY A 411 33.77 -10.99 -9.34
C GLY A 411 32.87 -11.46 -8.20
N ILE A 412 33.43 -12.29 -7.31
CA ILE A 412 32.80 -12.65 -6.03
C ILE A 412 33.26 -11.68 -4.95
N TRP A 413 32.29 -11.07 -4.29
CA TRP A 413 32.47 -10.11 -3.21
C TRP A 413 32.02 -10.71 -1.89
N PHE A 414 32.64 -10.25 -0.81
CA PHE A 414 32.49 -10.82 0.53
C PHE A 414 32.46 -9.73 1.59
N SER A 415 31.67 -9.96 2.64
CA SER A 415 31.66 -9.14 3.85
C SER A 415 31.42 -9.99 5.09
N ARG A 416 31.99 -9.58 6.21
CA ARG A 416 31.78 -10.14 7.55
C ARG A 416 30.92 -9.20 8.37
N ARG A 417 30.04 -9.74 9.21
CA ARG A 417 29.27 -9.01 10.20
C ARG A 417 29.93 -9.18 11.55
N GLU A 418 30.72 -8.19 11.95
CA GLU A 418 31.50 -8.18 13.19
C GLU A 418 30.93 -7.08 14.11
N GLY A 419 30.61 -7.41 15.36
CA GLY A 419 30.00 -6.47 16.30
C GLY A 419 28.62 -5.97 15.83
N ALA A 420 28.48 -4.66 15.61
CA ALA A 420 27.19 -4.03 15.31
C ALA A 420 26.88 -3.87 13.80
N GLY A 421 27.76 -4.27 12.88
CA GLY A 421 27.53 -4.04 11.45
C GLY A 421 28.41 -4.86 10.50
N TRP A 422 28.21 -4.64 9.20
CA TRP A 422 28.94 -5.29 8.12
C TRP A 422 30.24 -4.55 7.76
N THR A 423 31.30 -5.30 7.48
CA THR A 423 32.57 -4.76 6.95
C THR A 423 32.39 -4.24 5.53
N ALA A 424 33.30 -3.38 5.07
CA ALA A 424 33.33 -2.97 3.67
C ALA A 424 33.52 -4.19 2.74
N PRO A 425 32.79 -4.28 1.61
CA PRO A 425 32.95 -5.37 0.67
C PRO A 425 34.38 -5.54 0.16
N VAL A 426 34.86 -6.77 0.13
CA VAL A 426 36.15 -7.15 -0.45
C VAL A 426 35.93 -8.14 -1.59
N GLU A 427 36.63 -7.95 -2.71
CA GLU A 427 36.61 -8.87 -3.84
C GLU A 427 37.55 -10.05 -3.54
N ILE A 428 37.01 -11.26 -3.49
CA ILE A 428 37.76 -12.47 -3.08
C ILE A 428 38.00 -13.46 -4.21
N ALA A 429 37.25 -13.34 -5.32
CA ALA A 429 37.52 -14.11 -6.52
C ALA A 429 37.31 -13.26 -7.78
N ARG A 430 38.32 -13.29 -8.65
CA ARG A 430 38.28 -12.74 -10.01
C ARG A 430 38.29 -13.91 -10.98
N GLY A 431 37.28 -14.03 -11.82
CA GLY A 431 37.21 -15.10 -12.82
C GLY A 431 38.28 -14.89 -13.88
N LEU A 432 39.11 -15.90 -14.10
CA LEU A 432 40.18 -15.89 -15.08
C LEU A 432 40.14 -17.17 -15.90
N ASP A 433 40.11 -17.06 -17.22
CA ASP A 433 40.22 -18.20 -18.12
C ASP A 433 41.64 -18.80 -18.13
N ALA A 434 41.84 -19.90 -18.86
CA ALA A 434 43.13 -20.58 -18.97
C ALA A 434 44.25 -19.69 -19.57
N GLN A 435 43.91 -18.56 -20.19
CA GLN A 435 44.83 -17.58 -20.76
C GLN A 435 45.02 -16.35 -19.84
N GLY A 436 44.45 -16.37 -18.63
CA GLY A 436 44.51 -15.27 -17.67
C GLY A 436 43.63 -14.08 -18.03
N ARG A 437 42.66 -14.23 -18.96
CA ARG A 437 41.71 -13.18 -19.31
C ARG A 437 40.50 -13.24 -18.38
N ARG A 438 39.92 -12.07 -18.11
CA ARG A 438 38.74 -11.94 -17.26
C ARG A 438 37.52 -12.66 -17.85
N GLU A 439 36.78 -13.33 -16.97
CA GLU A 439 35.48 -13.94 -17.25
C GLU A 439 34.58 -13.82 -16.00
N PRO A 440 33.24 -13.82 -16.16
CA PRO A 440 32.34 -13.58 -15.04
C PRO A 440 32.36 -14.73 -14.03
N CYS A 441 32.28 -14.35 -12.74
CA CYS A 441 31.96 -15.27 -11.65
C CYS A 441 30.45 -15.33 -11.35
N TRP A 442 29.99 -16.47 -10.82
CA TRP A 442 28.58 -16.76 -10.59
C TRP A 442 28.34 -17.56 -9.31
N ASN A 443 27.12 -17.44 -8.77
CA ASN A 443 26.53 -18.31 -7.74
C ASN A 443 27.49 -18.71 -6.61
N PRO A 444 27.99 -17.75 -5.82
CA PRO A 444 28.79 -18.07 -4.64
C PRO A 444 27.96 -18.84 -3.60
N VAL A 445 28.58 -19.82 -2.96
CA VAL A 445 27.99 -20.60 -1.87
C VAL A 445 29.01 -20.74 -0.77
N LEU A 446 28.73 -20.09 0.37
CA LEU A 446 29.53 -20.23 1.58
C LEU A 446 29.08 -21.49 2.33
N CYS A 447 30.03 -22.26 2.82
CA CYS A 447 29.78 -23.29 3.80
C CYS A 447 30.98 -23.43 4.73
N ARG A 448 30.75 -23.97 5.93
CA ARG A 448 31.80 -24.22 6.90
C ARG A 448 31.67 -25.62 7.46
N PRO A 449 32.56 -26.56 7.09
CA PRO A 449 32.67 -27.84 7.78
C PRO A 449 32.96 -27.64 9.27
N GLU A 450 32.41 -28.50 10.12
CA GLU A 450 32.59 -28.42 11.58
C GLU A 450 34.08 -28.49 11.94
N GLY A 451 34.57 -27.52 12.74
CA GLY A 451 35.98 -27.41 13.10
C GLY A 451 36.94 -27.08 11.93
N GLY A 452 36.41 -26.91 10.71
CA GLY A 452 37.19 -26.69 9.50
C GLY A 452 37.26 -25.23 9.03
N PRO A 453 38.03 -24.96 7.95
CA PRO A 453 38.11 -23.64 7.34
C PRO A 453 36.77 -23.24 6.70
N LEU A 454 36.58 -21.94 6.49
CA LEU A 454 35.48 -21.41 5.70
C LEU A 454 35.71 -21.74 4.22
N TRP A 455 34.70 -22.29 3.55
CA TRP A 455 34.73 -22.65 2.14
C TRP A 455 33.81 -21.73 1.35
N LEU A 456 34.26 -21.33 0.16
CA LEU A 456 33.45 -20.65 -0.83
C LEU A 456 33.52 -21.42 -2.14
N PHE A 457 32.40 -22.04 -2.51
CA PHE A 457 32.20 -22.51 -3.86
C PHE A 457 31.73 -21.36 -4.73
N TYR A 458 32.17 -21.31 -5.97
CA TYR A 458 31.64 -20.39 -6.97
C TYR A 458 31.79 -21.00 -8.37
N LYS A 459 31.27 -20.32 -9.38
CA LYS A 459 31.41 -20.72 -10.78
C LYS A 459 32.12 -19.63 -11.56
N SER A 460 32.91 -20.01 -12.56
CA SER A 460 33.58 -19.07 -13.48
C SER A 460 33.42 -19.56 -14.91
N GLY A 461 33.10 -18.66 -15.83
CA GLY A 461 32.95 -18.96 -17.25
C GLY A 461 31.93 -18.07 -17.93
N PRO A 462 31.90 -18.06 -19.28
CA PRO A 462 31.18 -17.04 -20.06
C PRO A 462 29.64 -17.14 -19.94
N SER A 463 29.11 -18.29 -19.52
CA SER A 463 27.68 -18.50 -19.31
C SER A 463 27.42 -19.69 -18.37
N PRO A 464 26.21 -19.82 -17.81
CA PRO A 464 25.81 -21.00 -17.03
C PRO A 464 25.96 -22.34 -17.76
N ALA A 465 25.90 -22.34 -19.10
CA ALA A 465 26.07 -23.55 -19.90
C ALA A 465 27.54 -23.98 -20.06
N ALA A 466 28.50 -23.09 -19.78
CA ALA A 466 29.94 -23.29 -20.03
C ALA A 466 30.81 -22.96 -18.81
N TRP A 467 30.23 -22.81 -17.63
CA TRP A 467 30.98 -22.52 -16.41
C TRP A 467 31.68 -23.76 -15.85
N ARG A 468 32.70 -23.52 -15.02
CA ARG A 468 33.35 -24.53 -14.19
C ARG A 468 33.18 -24.19 -12.71
N GLY A 469 33.16 -25.21 -11.87
CA GLY A 469 33.11 -25.05 -10.42
C GLY A 469 34.49 -24.77 -9.85
N LEU A 470 34.58 -23.82 -8.95
CA LEU A 470 35.79 -23.53 -8.18
C LEU A 470 35.49 -23.51 -6.69
N LEU A 471 36.53 -23.75 -5.90
CA LEU A 471 36.53 -23.70 -4.44
C LEU A 471 37.70 -22.86 -3.96
N VAL A 472 37.44 -21.95 -3.03
CA VAL A 472 38.48 -21.24 -2.29
C VAL A 472 38.21 -21.36 -0.80
N ARG A 473 39.28 -21.40 0.00
CA ARG A 473 39.21 -21.64 1.45
C ARG A 473 39.86 -20.52 2.24
N SER A 474 39.35 -20.29 3.44
CA SER A 474 39.90 -19.35 4.42
C SER A 474 40.01 -20.01 5.80
N THR A 475 41.18 -19.93 6.41
CA THR A 475 41.46 -20.46 7.76
C THR A 475 41.27 -19.42 8.87
N ASP A 476 40.96 -18.17 8.52
CA ASP A 476 40.88 -17.02 9.44
C ASP A 476 39.55 -16.25 9.34
N GLU A 477 38.47 -17.00 9.03
CA GLU A 477 37.08 -16.51 8.94
C GLU A 477 36.84 -15.52 7.78
N GLY A 478 37.61 -15.64 6.70
CA GLY A 478 37.48 -14.84 5.49
C GLY A 478 38.24 -13.52 5.54
N ARG A 479 39.24 -13.38 6.43
CA ARG A 479 40.16 -12.23 6.45
C ARG A 479 41.19 -12.37 5.35
N THR A 480 41.68 -13.58 5.12
CA THR A 480 42.51 -13.97 3.98
C THR A 480 41.93 -15.21 3.30
N TRP A 481 42.20 -15.34 2.02
CA TRP A 481 41.73 -16.44 1.18
C TRP A 481 42.91 -17.07 0.46
N GLY A 482 42.91 -18.39 0.34
CA GLY A 482 43.89 -19.13 -0.44
C GLY A 482 43.67 -18.98 -1.95
N ASP A 483 44.44 -19.74 -2.73
CA ASP A 483 44.27 -19.78 -4.18
C ASP A 483 42.99 -20.55 -4.56
N PRO A 484 42.28 -20.14 -5.63
CA PRO A 484 41.16 -20.91 -6.16
C PRO A 484 41.59 -22.27 -6.72
N GLU A 485 40.87 -23.31 -6.32
CA GLU A 485 41.02 -24.67 -6.82
C GLU A 485 39.86 -24.99 -7.76
N GLU A 486 40.15 -25.48 -8.96
CA GLU A 486 39.11 -26.00 -9.86
C GLU A 486 38.60 -27.35 -9.34
N LEU A 487 37.29 -27.53 -9.34
CA LEU A 487 36.68 -28.81 -8.93
C LEU A 487 37.00 -29.92 -9.94
N PRO A 488 36.98 -31.20 -9.51
CA PRO A 488 37.24 -32.30 -10.43
C PRO A 488 36.32 -32.25 -11.67
N ALA A 489 36.86 -32.64 -12.83
CA ALA A 489 36.11 -32.61 -14.08
C ALA A 489 34.77 -33.37 -13.96
N GLY A 490 33.68 -32.70 -14.35
CA GLY A 490 32.31 -33.22 -14.27
C GLY A 490 31.54 -32.85 -12.99
N PHE A 491 32.16 -32.10 -12.07
CA PHE A 491 31.55 -31.60 -10.84
C PHE A 491 31.46 -30.07 -10.84
N LEU A 492 30.39 -29.54 -10.26
CA LEU A 492 30.16 -28.10 -10.12
C LEU A 492 30.05 -27.66 -8.65
N GLY A 493 29.95 -28.62 -7.72
CA GLY A 493 29.61 -28.35 -6.33
C GLY A 493 28.20 -27.77 -6.19
N PRO A 494 27.89 -27.11 -5.07
CA PRO A 494 26.56 -26.56 -4.83
C PRO A 494 26.21 -25.46 -5.83
N ALA A 495 25.11 -25.63 -6.57
CA ALA A 495 24.59 -24.64 -7.52
C ALA A 495 23.62 -23.71 -6.78
N LYS A 496 24.18 -22.62 -6.21
CA LYS A 496 23.49 -21.53 -5.47
C LYS A 496 23.09 -21.83 -4.03
N ASN A 497 22.54 -22.99 -3.70
CA ASN A 497 22.08 -23.31 -2.33
C ASN A 497 23.13 -24.08 -1.53
N ARG A 498 23.16 -23.86 -0.20
CA ARG A 498 24.18 -24.48 0.66
C ARG A 498 24.12 -26.01 0.61
N PRO A 499 25.25 -26.71 0.75
CA PRO A 499 25.24 -28.14 0.94
C PRO A 499 24.61 -28.53 2.29
N LEU A 500 24.01 -29.71 2.35
CA LEU A 500 23.57 -30.36 3.57
C LEU A 500 24.72 -31.22 4.11
N ARG A 501 25.06 -31.06 5.38
CA ARG A 501 26.01 -31.96 6.04
C ARG A 501 25.31 -33.25 6.45
N MET A 502 25.91 -34.38 6.11
CA MET A 502 25.42 -35.70 6.45
C MET A 502 26.07 -36.22 7.74
N ALA A 503 25.44 -37.19 8.40
CA ALA A 503 25.89 -37.75 9.67
C ALA A 503 27.27 -38.45 9.58
N ASP A 504 27.65 -38.92 8.39
CA ASP A 504 28.98 -39.50 8.12
C ASP A 504 30.07 -38.44 7.89
N GLY A 505 29.73 -37.16 8.01
CA GLY A 505 30.64 -36.03 7.80
C GLY A 505 30.76 -35.59 6.34
N SER A 506 30.12 -36.29 5.40
CA SER A 506 30.10 -35.88 3.99
C SER A 506 29.19 -34.66 3.78
N LEU A 507 29.41 -33.96 2.65
CA LEU A 507 28.57 -32.84 2.21
C LEU A 507 27.76 -33.27 0.99
N LEU A 508 26.44 -33.24 1.11
CA LEU A 508 25.50 -33.41 0.00
C LEU A 508 25.22 -32.03 -0.62
N CYS A 509 25.63 -31.85 -1.86
CA CYS A 509 25.47 -30.63 -2.62
C CYS A 509 24.29 -30.75 -3.56
N GLY A 510 23.40 -29.76 -3.48
CA GLY A 510 22.40 -29.53 -4.51
C GLY A 510 23.04 -28.91 -5.75
N SER A 511 23.05 -29.61 -6.89
CA SER A 511 23.74 -29.16 -8.11
C SER A 511 22.80 -29.16 -9.31
N SER A 512 23.26 -28.58 -10.42
CA SER A 512 22.52 -28.61 -11.68
C SER A 512 23.43 -28.35 -12.88
N THR A 513 23.10 -29.00 -13.99
CA THR A 513 23.71 -28.78 -15.30
C THR A 513 22.75 -27.97 -16.17
N GLU A 514 23.24 -26.91 -16.81
CA GLU A 514 22.44 -26.04 -17.69
C GLU A 514 22.81 -26.17 -19.17
N SER A 515 23.78 -27.03 -19.51
CA SER A 515 24.09 -27.39 -20.89
C SER A 515 23.06 -28.39 -21.44
N GLY A 516 22.41 -28.03 -22.55
CA GLY A 516 21.38 -28.86 -23.18
C GLY A 516 20.06 -28.90 -22.42
N GLY A 517 19.76 -27.87 -21.62
CA GLY A 517 18.56 -27.79 -20.80
C GLY A 517 18.85 -27.89 -19.30
N TRP A 518 17.83 -27.62 -18.49
CA TRP A 518 17.90 -27.53 -17.04
C TRP A 518 17.74 -28.90 -16.39
N ARG A 519 18.83 -29.38 -15.81
CA ARG A 519 18.92 -30.72 -15.24
C ARG A 519 19.49 -30.67 -13.84
N VAL A 520 18.67 -31.01 -12.86
CA VAL A 520 19.09 -31.09 -11.44
C VAL A 520 19.77 -32.42 -11.17
N HIS A 521 20.84 -32.41 -10.39
CA HIS A 521 21.56 -33.60 -9.91
C HIS A 521 22.18 -33.30 -8.54
N PHE A 522 22.63 -34.33 -7.85
CA PHE A 522 23.23 -34.17 -6.52
C PHE A 522 24.66 -34.66 -6.51
N GLU A 523 25.54 -33.93 -5.82
CA GLU A 523 26.96 -34.25 -5.71
C GLU A 523 27.32 -34.47 -4.23
N THR A 524 28.06 -35.51 -3.91
CA THR A 524 28.52 -35.80 -2.54
C THR A 524 30.02 -35.57 -2.45
N ILE A 525 30.46 -34.87 -1.43
CA ILE A 525 31.87 -34.60 -1.13
C ILE A 525 32.23 -35.32 0.17
N ARG A 526 33.24 -36.19 0.12
CA ARG A 526 33.84 -36.90 1.25
C ARG A 526 35.27 -36.42 1.49
N ASP A 527 35.81 -36.70 2.67
CA ASP A 527 37.21 -36.43 3.04
C ASP A 527 37.65 -34.98 2.78
N GLY A 528 36.76 -34.02 3.04
CA GLY A 528 37.07 -32.60 2.82
C GLY A 528 37.31 -32.22 1.35
N GLY A 529 36.93 -33.07 0.40
CA GLY A 529 37.12 -32.85 -1.02
C GLY A 529 38.58 -32.88 -1.46
N ALA A 530 39.48 -33.43 -0.65
CA ALA A 530 40.93 -33.41 -0.89
C ALA A 530 41.36 -34.23 -2.11
N ASN A 531 40.64 -35.31 -2.42
CA ASN A 531 40.92 -36.22 -3.53
C ASN A 531 39.69 -36.41 -4.42
N ARG A 532 39.93 -36.67 -5.71
CA ARG A 532 38.87 -36.92 -6.71
C ARG A 532 37.95 -38.08 -6.30
N ASP A 533 38.48 -39.13 -5.69
CA ASP A 533 37.71 -40.29 -5.24
C ASP A 533 36.72 -39.98 -4.11
N GLY A 534 36.88 -38.82 -3.46
CA GLY A 534 35.93 -38.29 -2.48
C GLY A 534 34.67 -37.69 -3.10
N TRP A 535 34.58 -37.59 -4.43
CA TRP A 535 33.45 -36.98 -5.13
C TRP A 535 32.58 -38.03 -5.83
N SER A 536 31.27 -37.99 -5.59
CA SER A 536 30.28 -38.80 -6.32
C SER A 536 29.12 -37.94 -6.78
N ARG A 537 28.46 -38.30 -7.88
CA ARG A 537 27.26 -37.60 -8.38
C ARG A 537 26.16 -38.57 -8.78
N THR A 538 24.92 -38.15 -8.61
CA THR A 538 23.77 -38.88 -9.15
C THR A 538 23.63 -38.63 -10.65
N GLU A 539 22.85 -39.48 -11.31
CA GLU A 539 22.26 -39.11 -12.58
C GLU A 539 21.32 -37.91 -12.41
N PRO A 540 21.09 -37.11 -13.47
CA PRO A 540 20.09 -36.06 -13.44
C PRO A 540 18.70 -36.60 -13.13
N LEU A 541 17.94 -35.90 -12.28
CA LEU A 541 16.55 -36.25 -12.01
C LEU A 541 15.65 -35.73 -13.12
N GLY A 542 14.62 -36.52 -13.44
CA GLY A 542 13.61 -36.19 -14.45
C GLY A 542 13.68 -37.10 -15.67
N GLY A 543 12.68 -36.98 -16.54
CA GLY A 543 12.57 -37.72 -17.79
C GLY A 543 11.76 -36.95 -18.84
N ALA A 544 11.28 -37.66 -19.87
CA ALA A 544 10.42 -37.05 -20.88
C ALA A 544 9.16 -36.44 -20.22
N GLY A 545 8.96 -35.13 -20.41
CA GLY A 545 7.83 -34.38 -19.84
C GLY A 545 8.09 -33.77 -18.46
N THR A 546 9.24 -34.00 -17.83
CA THR A 546 9.64 -33.24 -16.63
C THR A 546 10.09 -31.83 -17.05
N PRO A 547 9.64 -30.76 -16.36
CA PRO A 547 10.12 -29.41 -16.65
C PRO A 547 11.61 -29.26 -16.31
N GLY A 548 12.21 -28.16 -16.76
CA GLY A 548 13.57 -27.82 -16.39
C GLY A 548 13.67 -27.52 -14.89
N LEU A 549 14.50 -28.28 -14.18
CA LEU A 549 14.70 -28.13 -12.72
C LEU A 549 16.16 -27.81 -12.42
N ILE A 550 16.43 -26.82 -11.56
CA ILE A 550 17.79 -26.42 -11.15
C ILE A 550 17.83 -25.86 -9.72
N GLN A 551 19.06 -25.70 -9.20
CA GLN A 551 19.37 -25.04 -7.93
C GLN A 551 18.57 -25.57 -6.72
N PRO A 552 18.67 -26.87 -6.42
CA PRO A 552 17.89 -27.48 -5.34
C PRO A 552 18.33 -26.96 -3.96
N ALA A 553 17.38 -26.58 -3.12
CA ALA A 553 17.55 -26.33 -1.69
C ALA A 553 17.28 -27.62 -0.90
N LEU A 554 18.22 -28.03 -0.05
CA LEU A 554 18.16 -29.29 0.67
C LEU A 554 17.60 -29.11 2.09
N LEU A 555 16.66 -29.98 2.47
CA LEU A 555 16.01 -30.06 3.77
C LEU A 555 16.26 -31.45 4.38
N GLY A 556 16.84 -31.48 5.57
CA GLY A 556 17.10 -32.70 6.32
C GLY A 556 17.78 -32.37 7.65
N ASP A 557 17.90 -33.37 8.52
CA ASP A 557 18.62 -33.30 9.79
C ASP A 557 20.07 -33.82 9.67
N GLY A 558 20.52 -34.11 8.45
CA GLY A 558 21.78 -34.77 8.16
C GLY A 558 21.72 -36.30 8.25
N GLY A 559 20.56 -36.86 8.59
CA GLY A 559 20.29 -38.29 8.51
C GLY A 559 20.13 -38.78 7.07
N ARG A 560 19.49 -39.94 6.90
CA ARG A 560 19.29 -40.55 5.57
C ARG A 560 18.13 -39.92 4.79
N ALA A 561 17.14 -39.37 5.47
CA ALA A 561 15.98 -38.76 4.83
C ALA A 561 16.29 -37.30 4.43
N VAL A 562 16.20 -37.01 3.13
CA VAL A 562 16.47 -35.68 2.58
C VAL A 562 15.36 -35.30 1.60
N ALA A 563 14.86 -34.07 1.68
CA ALA A 563 14.01 -33.47 0.67
C ALA A 563 14.78 -32.39 -0.09
N ALA A 564 14.52 -32.27 -1.39
CA ALA A 564 15.07 -31.23 -2.25
C ALA A 564 13.92 -30.41 -2.84
N LEU A 565 13.96 -29.09 -2.64
CA LEU A 565 13.05 -28.14 -3.28
C LEU A 565 13.77 -27.44 -4.43
N MET A 566 13.19 -27.42 -5.62
CA MET A 566 13.82 -26.95 -6.85
C MET A 566 13.01 -25.84 -7.51
N ARG A 567 13.68 -24.81 -8.02
CA ARG A 567 13.01 -23.89 -8.95
C ARG A 567 12.84 -24.56 -10.30
N SER A 568 11.79 -24.16 -11.03
CA SER A 568 11.48 -24.71 -12.35
C SER A 568 11.20 -23.63 -13.40
N ASP A 569 11.26 -24.02 -14.67
CA ASP A 569 10.73 -23.25 -15.80
C ASP A 569 9.20 -23.40 -15.97
N ALA A 570 8.54 -24.17 -15.11
CA ALA A 570 7.09 -24.42 -15.12
C ALA A 570 6.28 -23.52 -14.15
N GLY A 571 6.88 -22.43 -13.67
CA GLY A 571 6.16 -21.45 -12.84
C GLY A 571 5.89 -21.89 -11.39
N ARG A 572 6.58 -22.93 -10.90
CA ARG A 572 6.29 -23.58 -9.61
C ARG A 572 7.52 -24.21 -8.99
N VAL A 573 7.55 -24.38 -7.67
CA VAL A 573 8.59 -25.17 -6.99
C VAL A 573 8.27 -26.66 -7.13
N TYR A 574 9.29 -27.48 -7.37
CA TYR A 574 9.19 -28.95 -7.41
C TYR A 574 9.90 -29.55 -6.20
N GLU A 575 9.45 -30.73 -5.77
CA GLU A 575 10.06 -31.49 -4.68
C GLU A 575 10.50 -32.88 -5.16
N ALA A 576 11.65 -33.36 -4.67
CA ALA A 576 12.06 -34.75 -4.72
C ALA A 576 12.56 -35.19 -3.34
N ARG A 577 12.43 -36.48 -3.01
CA ARG A 577 12.83 -37.04 -1.70
C ARG A 577 13.80 -38.20 -1.85
N SER A 578 14.71 -38.32 -0.91
CA SER A 578 15.66 -39.42 -0.76
C SER A 578 15.51 -40.03 0.63
N GLY A 579 15.56 -41.36 0.72
CA GLY A 579 15.56 -42.11 1.98
C GLY A 579 16.92 -42.72 2.34
N ASP A 580 17.95 -42.49 1.51
CA ASP A 580 19.24 -43.18 1.59
C ASP A 580 20.45 -42.23 1.62
N GLY A 581 20.25 -40.98 2.03
CA GLY A 581 21.30 -39.98 2.18
C GLY A 581 21.63 -39.24 0.87
N GLY A 582 20.68 -39.19 -0.07
CA GLY A 582 20.84 -38.52 -1.35
C GLY A 582 21.45 -39.39 -2.45
N ALA A 583 21.60 -40.70 -2.23
CA ALA A 583 22.14 -41.63 -3.23
C ALA A 583 21.10 -41.94 -4.31
N THR A 584 19.83 -42.11 -3.93
CA THR A 584 18.69 -42.25 -4.83
C THR A 584 17.58 -41.27 -4.47
N TRP A 585 16.77 -40.90 -5.47
CA TRP A 585 15.74 -39.88 -5.34
C TRP A 585 14.43 -40.32 -6.00
N SER A 586 13.31 -39.91 -5.42
CA SER A 586 11.99 -40.03 -6.03
C SER A 586 11.89 -39.20 -7.31
N ALA A 587 10.91 -39.52 -8.16
CA ALA A 587 10.54 -38.64 -9.26
C ALA A 587 10.15 -37.24 -8.72
N PRO A 588 10.56 -36.15 -9.39
CA PRO A 588 10.15 -34.81 -8.98
C PRO A 588 8.65 -34.60 -9.14
N VAL A 589 8.02 -33.98 -8.13
CA VAL A 589 6.59 -33.65 -8.13
C VAL A 589 6.37 -32.14 -7.91
N PRO A 590 5.36 -31.52 -8.55
CA PRO A 590 5.04 -30.11 -8.32
C PRO A 590 4.54 -29.88 -6.89
N THR A 591 4.90 -28.74 -6.31
CA THR A 591 4.41 -28.32 -4.98
C THR A 591 3.33 -27.24 -5.08
N VAL A 592 2.69 -26.90 -3.96
CA VAL A 592 1.69 -25.81 -3.92
C VAL A 592 2.29 -24.43 -4.23
N PHE A 593 3.61 -24.28 -4.18
CA PHE A 593 4.28 -22.99 -4.24
C PHE A 593 4.49 -22.49 -5.66
N PRO A 594 3.85 -21.38 -6.08
CA PRO A 594 4.21 -20.73 -7.33
C PRO A 594 5.66 -20.21 -7.24
N ASN A 595 6.33 -20.14 -8.39
CA ASN A 595 7.67 -19.57 -8.48
C ASN A 595 7.90 -18.95 -9.87
N PRO A 596 8.40 -17.72 -9.98
CA PRO A 596 8.54 -17.02 -11.25
C PRO A 596 9.88 -17.32 -11.91
N ASN A 597 10.32 -18.58 -11.81
CA ASN A 597 11.66 -18.99 -12.16
C ASN A 597 12.74 -18.13 -11.45
N SER A 598 12.62 -18.04 -10.13
CA SER A 598 13.53 -17.29 -9.25
C SER A 598 14.15 -18.22 -8.23
N GLY A 599 15.39 -17.94 -7.83
CA GLY A 599 16.09 -18.71 -6.81
C GLY A 599 15.28 -18.79 -5.51
N ILE A 600 15.29 -19.97 -4.89
CA ILE A 600 14.69 -20.26 -3.58
C ILE A 600 15.78 -20.76 -2.63
N ASP A 601 15.57 -20.66 -1.32
CA ASP A 601 16.40 -21.37 -0.34
C ASP A 601 15.53 -21.85 0.84
N ALA A 602 15.99 -22.89 1.52
CA ALA A 602 15.22 -23.55 2.57
C ALA A 602 16.13 -24.06 3.71
N VAL A 603 15.57 -24.17 4.91
CA VAL A 603 16.29 -24.66 6.09
C VAL A 603 15.39 -25.50 6.99
N SER A 604 15.95 -26.59 7.52
CA SER A 604 15.35 -27.35 8.63
C SER A 604 15.77 -26.69 9.93
N LEU A 605 14.79 -26.32 10.76
CA LEU A 605 15.01 -25.72 12.07
C LEU A 605 15.36 -26.80 13.10
N ARG A 606 16.03 -26.39 14.18
CA ARG A 606 16.37 -27.26 15.32
C ARG A 606 15.15 -27.90 15.99
N ASP A 607 13.98 -27.27 15.89
CA ASP A 607 12.72 -27.78 16.45
C ASP A 607 11.96 -28.71 15.48
N GLY A 608 12.54 -29.05 14.33
CA GLY A 608 11.97 -29.94 13.32
C GLY A 608 11.12 -29.24 12.27
N ARG A 609 10.75 -27.97 12.45
CA ARG A 609 10.05 -27.20 11.41
C ARG A 609 10.94 -27.00 10.18
N ARG A 610 10.33 -26.79 9.03
CA ARG A 610 11.00 -26.46 7.77
C ARG A 610 10.58 -25.08 7.30
N VAL A 611 11.53 -24.31 6.81
CA VAL A 611 11.32 -22.95 6.32
C VAL A 611 11.76 -22.86 4.85
N LEU A 612 10.96 -22.20 4.03
CA LEU A 612 11.22 -21.91 2.62
C LEU A 612 11.14 -20.40 2.40
N VAL A 613 12.16 -19.81 1.78
CA VAL A 613 12.12 -18.41 1.30
C VAL A 613 12.04 -18.42 -0.22
N TYR A 614 10.99 -17.80 -0.77
CA TYR A 614 10.64 -17.88 -2.19
C TYR A 614 9.84 -16.67 -2.68
N ASN A 615 9.75 -16.51 -4.01
CA ASN A 615 8.87 -15.53 -4.65
C ASN A 615 7.48 -16.15 -4.88
N PRO A 616 6.40 -15.67 -4.24
CA PRO A 616 5.10 -16.34 -4.21
C PRO A 616 4.22 -16.00 -5.44
N VAL A 617 4.80 -15.96 -6.63
CA VAL A 617 4.13 -15.57 -7.89
C VAL A 617 4.62 -16.44 -9.05
N THR A 618 3.88 -16.54 -10.15
CA THR A 618 4.33 -17.26 -11.37
C THR A 618 5.11 -16.37 -12.32
N GLU A 619 4.98 -15.05 -12.21
CA GLU A 619 5.67 -14.07 -13.03
C GLU A 619 6.10 -12.86 -12.20
N GLY A 620 7.19 -12.22 -12.59
CA GLY A 620 7.77 -11.09 -11.87
C GLY A 620 8.47 -11.50 -10.56
N ARG A 621 9.22 -10.58 -9.95
CA ARG A 621 9.98 -10.84 -8.72
C ARG A 621 9.73 -9.76 -7.65
N GLY A 622 8.57 -9.12 -7.69
CA GLY A 622 8.20 -8.00 -6.83
C GLY A 622 7.81 -8.38 -5.41
N ALA A 623 7.69 -9.67 -5.09
CA ALA A 623 7.37 -10.14 -3.74
C ALA A 623 8.34 -11.26 -3.32
N LEU A 624 8.83 -11.21 -2.09
CA LEU A 624 9.63 -12.26 -1.45
C LEU A 624 8.97 -12.65 -0.13
N ALA A 625 8.77 -13.95 0.09
CA ALA A 625 7.99 -14.47 1.20
C ALA A 625 8.68 -15.63 1.90
N VAL A 626 8.26 -15.88 3.14
CA VAL A 626 8.67 -17.03 3.96
C VAL A 626 7.46 -17.95 4.12
N ALA A 627 7.66 -19.23 3.86
CA ALA A 627 6.74 -20.31 4.20
C ALA A 627 7.35 -21.22 5.26
N VAL A 628 6.49 -21.81 6.09
CA VAL A 628 6.85 -22.72 7.18
C VAL A 628 6.02 -23.98 7.11
N SER A 629 6.59 -25.10 7.57
CA SER A 629 5.93 -26.39 7.68
C SER A 629 6.40 -27.12 8.94
N ALA A 630 5.50 -27.81 9.65
CA ALA A 630 5.84 -28.60 10.83
C ALA A 630 6.35 -30.00 10.46
N ASP A 631 5.81 -30.58 9.39
CA ASP A 631 6.04 -31.95 8.94
C ASP A 631 6.85 -32.02 7.63
N GLY A 632 7.00 -30.88 6.94
CA GLY A 632 7.57 -30.79 5.61
C GLY A 632 6.66 -31.25 4.49
N GLU A 633 5.38 -31.48 4.78
CA GLU A 633 4.36 -31.88 3.82
C GLU A 633 3.30 -30.78 3.69
N ARG A 634 2.82 -30.29 4.84
CA ARG A 634 1.84 -29.20 4.95
C ARG A 634 2.57 -27.90 5.13
N TRP A 635 2.49 -27.06 4.12
CA TRP A 635 3.17 -25.77 4.12
C TRP A 635 2.19 -24.61 4.21
N ARG A 636 2.60 -23.54 4.89
CA ARG A 636 1.89 -22.27 4.91
C ARG A 636 2.84 -21.11 4.65
N ARG A 637 2.39 -20.12 3.88
CA ARG A 637 3.06 -18.81 3.82
C ARG A 637 2.92 -18.10 5.17
N ALA A 638 4.03 -17.96 5.89
CA ALA A 638 4.05 -17.36 7.22
C ALA A 638 4.14 -15.82 7.15
N MET A 639 4.92 -15.29 6.22
CA MET A 639 5.10 -13.84 6.11
C MET A 639 5.61 -13.38 4.74
N THR A 640 5.60 -12.07 4.52
CA THR A 640 6.23 -11.38 3.37
C THR A 640 7.44 -10.61 3.86
N LEU A 641 8.62 -10.86 3.27
CA LEU A 641 9.85 -10.10 3.57
C LEU A 641 9.89 -8.77 2.82
N GLU A 642 9.50 -8.77 1.55
CA GLU A 642 9.53 -7.60 0.68
C GLU A 642 8.35 -7.67 -0.31
N GLU A 643 7.75 -6.52 -0.63
CA GLU A 643 6.68 -6.41 -1.63
C GLU A 643 6.63 -5.01 -2.25
N ALA A 644 6.74 -4.97 -3.58
CA ALA A 644 6.56 -3.77 -4.39
C ALA A 644 6.44 -4.15 -5.88
N GLU A 645 5.62 -3.40 -6.62
CA GLU A 645 5.45 -3.59 -8.06
C GLU A 645 6.64 -3.09 -8.88
N GLY A 646 6.86 -3.69 -10.05
CA GLY A 646 7.86 -3.24 -11.03
C GLY A 646 9.32 -3.35 -10.56
N THR A 647 9.58 -4.13 -9.50
CA THR A 647 10.91 -4.29 -8.90
C THR A 647 11.27 -5.76 -8.65
N GLU A 648 12.49 -6.02 -8.22
CA GLU A 648 13.03 -7.35 -7.97
C GLU A 648 13.55 -7.52 -6.53
N PHE A 649 13.05 -8.55 -5.85
CA PHE A 649 13.58 -9.10 -4.60
C PHE A 649 13.77 -10.60 -4.80
N SER A 650 14.99 -11.11 -4.77
CA SER A 650 15.24 -12.45 -5.33
C SER A 650 16.50 -13.11 -4.78
N TYR A 651 16.65 -14.39 -5.08
CA TYR A 651 17.81 -15.20 -4.70
C TYR A 651 18.14 -15.11 -3.20
N PRO A 652 17.20 -15.53 -2.33
CA PRO A 652 17.43 -15.56 -0.90
C PRO A 652 18.45 -16.64 -0.54
N ALA A 653 19.16 -16.48 0.56
CA ALA A 653 19.87 -17.53 1.28
C ALA A 653 19.48 -17.44 2.75
N VAL A 654 19.15 -18.55 3.39
CA VAL A 654 18.58 -18.58 4.75
C VAL A 654 19.30 -19.59 5.63
N ILE A 655 19.81 -19.20 6.80
CA ILE A 655 20.35 -20.11 7.83
C ILE A 655 19.61 -19.91 9.15
N GLN A 656 19.65 -20.91 10.05
CA GLN A 656 19.35 -20.70 11.46
C GLN A 656 20.67 -20.53 12.23
N GLY A 657 20.88 -19.37 12.85
CA GLY A 657 22.08 -19.03 13.62
C GLY A 657 22.13 -19.74 14.99
N GLN A 658 23.27 -19.68 15.67
CA GLN A 658 23.42 -20.16 17.05
C GLN A 658 22.55 -19.41 18.04
N ASP A 659 22.28 -18.14 17.76
CA ASP A 659 21.31 -17.29 18.47
C ASP A 659 19.86 -17.80 18.39
N GLY A 660 19.59 -18.82 17.57
CA GLY A 660 18.28 -19.42 17.39
C GLY A 660 17.43 -18.72 16.33
N LEU A 661 17.87 -17.56 15.83
CA LEU A 661 17.16 -16.76 14.83
C LEU A 661 17.48 -17.23 13.41
N LEU A 662 16.63 -16.83 12.46
CA LEU A 662 16.88 -17.04 11.05
C LEU A 662 17.55 -15.82 10.45
N HIS A 663 18.64 -16.04 9.72
CA HIS A 663 19.32 -14.99 8.95
C HIS A 663 19.07 -15.22 7.48
N VAL A 664 18.38 -14.26 6.85
CA VAL A 664 18.03 -14.29 5.43
C VAL A 664 18.79 -13.19 4.71
N THR A 665 19.66 -13.54 3.76
CA THR A 665 20.24 -12.58 2.82
C THR A 665 19.59 -12.68 1.46
N TYR A 666 19.34 -11.58 0.77
CA TYR A 666 18.71 -11.61 -0.56
C TYR A 666 19.11 -10.42 -1.43
N THR A 667 18.94 -10.60 -2.74
CA THR A 667 19.14 -9.51 -3.71
C THR A 667 18.02 -8.50 -3.60
N TRP A 668 18.37 -7.25 -3.39
CA TRP A 668 17.42 -6.14 -3.39
C TRP A 668 17.65 -5.24 -4.61
N LYS A 669 16.71 -5.29 -5.56
CA LYS A 669 16.68 -4.51 -6.82
C LYS A 669 17.93 -4.61 -7.69
N ARG A 670 18.77 -5.63 -7.45
CA ARG A 670 20.13 -5.77 -8.01
C ARG A 670 21.07 -4.61 -7.68
N ARG A 671 20.75 -3.79 -6.67
CA ARG A 671 21.54 -2.62 -6.25
C ARG A 671 22.27 -2.82 -4.93
N THR A 672 21.72 -3.68 -4.06
CA THR A 672 22.37 -4.10 -2.82
C THR A 672 21.96 -5.53 -2.44
N ILE A 673 22.62 -6.08 -1.43
CA ILE A 673 22.21 -7.29 -0.73
C ILE A 673 21.70 -6.88 0.65
N ARG A 674 20.49 -7.34 1.00
CA ARG A 674 19.90 -7.12 2.32
C ARG A 674 20.10 -8.32 3.21
N HIS A 675 20.22 -8.08 4.51
CA HIS A 675 20.19 -9.06 5.58
C HIS A 675 18.97 -8.79 6.47
N ALA A 676 18.08 -9.77 6.57
CA ALA A 676 16.91 -9.76 7.45
C ALA A 676 17.06 -10.83 8.52
N VAL A 677 16.76 -10.48 9.77
CA VAL A 677 16.70 -11.46 10.88
C VAL A 677 15.25 -11.78 11.18
N VAL A 678 14.88 -13.06 11.12
CA VAL A 678 13.52 -13.55 11.38
C VAL A 678 13.51 -14.39 12.65
N ASP A 679 12.60 -14.09 13.57
CA ASP A 679 12.33 -14.94 14.73
C ASP A 679 11.53 -16.17 14.28
N PRO A 680 12.09 -17.40 14.39
CA PRO A 680 11.35 -18.58 14.01
C PRO A 680 10.11 -18.82 14.87
N GLU A 681 10.04 -18.38 16.14
CA GLU A 681 8.84 -18.55 16.97
C GLU A 681 7.63 -17.80 16.41
N ALA A 682 7.86 -16.66 15.77
CA ALA A 682 6.81 -15.89 15.12
C ALA A 682 6.32 -16.51 13.80
N LEU A 683 7.05 -17.49 13.25
CA LEU A 683 6.60 -18.33 12.13
C LEU A 683 5.62 -19.40 12.65
N SER A 684 4.40 -18.98 12.98
CA SER A 684 3.35 -19.88 13.47
C SER A 684 3.11 -21.02 12.48
N VAL A 685 2.71 -22.20 12.98
CA VAL A 685 2.39 -23.39 12.16
C VAL A 685 0.95 -23.89 12.34
N SER A 686 0.26 -23.47 13.41
CA SER A 686 -1.19 -23.67 13.57
C SER A 686 -1.95 -22.66 12.72
N PRO A 687 -3.14 -22.95 12.15
CA PRO A 687 -4.07 -21.89 11.75
C PRO A 687 -4.09 -20.88 12.90
N ALA A 688 -4.07 -19.57 12.62
CA ALA A 688 -4.18 -18.58 13.68
C ALA A 688 -5.27 -19.06 14.65
N ALA A 689 -4.97 -19.27 15.94
CA ALA A 689 -5.86 -20.01 16.82
C ALA A 689 -7.29 -19.43 16.72
N GLY A 690 -8.22 -20.20 16.15
CA GLY A 690 -9.58 -19.75 15.81
C GLY A 690 -9.89 -19.48 14.32
N ALA A 691 -8.96 -19.66 13.38
CA ALA A 691 -9.23 -19.54 11.95
C ALA A 691 -9.96 -20.78 11.42
N ALA A 692 -11.17 -20.59 10.92
CA ALA A 692 -12.02 -21.65 10.38
C ALA A 692 -11.41 -22.26 9.10
N VAL A 693 -11.49 -23.59 8.99
CA VAL A 693 -11.06 -24.31 7.78
C VAL A 693 -12.29 -24.83 7.03
N CYS A 694 -12.43 -24.48 5.76
CA CYS A 694 -13.45 -25.07 4.90
C CYS A 694 -12.89 -26.31 4.18
N VAL A 695 -13.65 -27.40 4.22
CA VAL A 695 -13.33 -28.64 3.50
C VAL A 695 -14.40 -28.90 2.45
N LEU A 696 -13.97 -28.99 1.19
CA LEU A 696 -14.80 -29.37 0.06
C LEU A 696 -14.42 -30.79 -0.40
N GLU A 697 -15.27 -31.77 -0.11
CA GLU A 697 -15.14 -33.12 -0.65
C GLU A 697 -15.75 -33.14 -2.05
N THR A 698 -14.92 -33.25 -3.09
CA THR A 698 -15.35 -33.25 -4.48
C THR A 698 -15.38 -34.67 -5.07
N SER A 699 -15.96 -34.84 -6.26
CA SER A 699 -15.87 -36.10 -7.01
C SER A 699 -14.45 -36.51 -7.40
N LEU A 700 -13.49 -35.57 -7.37
CA LEU A 700 -12.09 -35.78 -7.77
C LEU A 700 -11.09 -35.72 -6.59
N GLY A 701 -11.58 -35.62 -5.35
CA GLY A 701 -10.76 -35.55 -4.14
C GLY A 701 -11.15 -34.39 -3.22
N THR A 702 -10.36 -34.17 -2.17
CA THR A 702 -10.68 -33.18 -1.13
C THR A 702 -9.84 -31.91 -1.30
N LEU A 703 -10.48 -30.74 -1.20
CA LEU A 703 -9.83 -29.44 -1.10
C LEU A 703 -10.03 -28.87 0.30
N ARG A 704 -8.97 -28.31 0.91
CA ARG A 704 -9.06 -27.65 2.23
C ARG A 704 -8.58 -26.22 2.12
N PHE A 705 -9.38 -25.28 2.64
CA PHE A 705 -9.12 -23.85 2.58
C PHE A 705 -9.08 -23.26 3.99
N GLU A 706 -8.01 -22.54 4.31
CA GLU A 706 -8.01 -21.61 5.45
C GLU A 706 -8.86 -20.39 5.08
N LEU A 707 -9.78 -19.98 5.96
CA LEU A 707 -10.64 -18.82 5.75
C LEU A 707 -10.08 -17.56 6.42
N PHE A 708 -10.12 -16.45 5.69
CA PHE A 708 -9.56 -15.16 6.10
C PHE A 708 -10.61 -14.27 6.77
N GLY A 709 -11.16 -14.71 7.90
CA GLY A 709 -12.23 -13.99 8.61
C GLY A 709 -11.84 -12.57 9.06
N ALA A 710 -10.55 -12.30 9.27
CA ALA A 710 -10.06 -10.96 9.60
C ALA A 710 -10.10 -10.00 8.39
N ASP A 711 -9.87 -10.50 7.18
CA ASP A 711 -9.77 -9.69 5.96
C ASP A 711 -11.10 -9.56 5.22
N ALA A 712 -11.99 -10.56 5.36
CA ALA A 712 -13.30 -10.59 4.72
C ALA A 712 -14.38 -11.12 5.69
N PRO A 713 -14.63 -10.42 6.83
CA PRO A 713 -15.47 -10.93 7.90
C PRO A 713 -16.92 -11.23 7.49
N LYS A 714 -17.53 -10.38 6.65
CA LYS A 714 -18.92 -10.60 6.20
C LYS A 714 -18.99 -11.75 5.21
N THR A 715 -18.02 -11.83 4.31
CA THR A 715 -17.92 -12.88 3.30
C THR A 715 -17.70 -14.23 3.95
N VAL A 716 -16.76 -14.34 4.89
CA VAL A 716 -16.49 -15.57 5.64
C VAL A 716 -17.72 -15.97 6.47
N ALA A 717 -18.34 -15.05 7.20
CA ALA A 717 -19.53 -15.37 7.99
C ALA A 717 -20.71 -15.87 7.12
N GLN A 718 -20.94 -15.26 5.95
CA GLN A 718 -21.95 -15.73 5.01
C GLN A 718 -21.59 -17.08 4.41
N PHE A 719 -20.34 -17.26 3.99
CA PHE A 719 -19.86 -18.51 3.41
C PHE A 719 -19.98 -19.67 4.41
N GLU A 720 -19.55 -19.49 5.66
CA GLU A 720 -19.73 -20.49 6.72
C GLU A 720 -21.20 -20.82 6.97
N ARG A 721 -22.07 -19.80 7.01
CA ARG A 721 -23.51 -20.00 7.15
C ARG A 721 -24.09 -20.85 6.00
N LEU A 722 -23.66 -20.58 4.76
CA LEU A 722 -24.08 -21.33 3.58
C LEU A 722 -23.56 -22.77 3.61
N VAL A 723 -22.28 -22.97 3.96
CA VAL A 723 -21.69 -24.31 4.12
C VAL A 723 -22.43 -25.11 5.20
N ARG A 724 -22.69 -24.53 6.37
CA ARG A 724 -23.44 -25.19 7.47
C ARG A 724 -24.90 -25.49 7.09
N ALA A 725 -25.49 -24.70 6.19
CA ALA A 725 -26.83 -24.93 5.64
C ALA A 725 -26.86 -25.97 4.50
N GLY A 726 -25.71 -26.55 4.11
CA GLY A 726 -25.61 -27.52 3.01
C GLY A 726 -25.76 -26.90 1.62
N PHE A 727 -25.60 -25.58 1.47
CA PHE A 727 -25.84 -24.87 0.21
C PHE A 727 -24.94 -25.35 -0.94
N TYR A 728 -23.69 -25.71 -0.62
CA TYR A 728 -22.71 -26.17 -1.61
C TYR A 728 -22.79 -27.68 -1.87
N ASP A 729 -23.53 -28.44 -1.07
CA ASP A 729 -23.65 -29.89 -1.20
C ASP A 729 -24.43 -30.24 -2.47
N GLY A 730 -23.84 -31.08 -3.32
CA GLY A 730 -24.41 -31.48 -4.61
C GLY A 730 -24.24 -30.46 -5.74
N LYS A 731 -23.68 -29.27 -5.48
CA LYS A 731 -23.38 -28.29 -6.54
C LYS A 731 -22.15 -28.72 -7.34
N ASP A 732 -22.16 -28.43 -8.65
CA ASP A 732 -21.03 -28.65 -9.54
C ASP A 732 -20.17 -27.40 -9.74
N PHE A 733 -18.91 -27.60 -10.09
CA PHE A 733 -18.07 -26.55 -10.65
C PHE A 733 -18.52 -26.28 -12.09
N TYR A 734 -19.56 -25.46 -12.26
CA TYR A 734 -20.20 -25.22 -13.57
C TYR A 734 -19.31 -24.48 -14.57
N ARG A 735 -18.21 -23.85 -14.12
CA ARG A 735 -17.23 -23.18 -14.99
C ARG A 735 -15.80 -23.52 -14.59
N VAL A 736 -15.03 -24.07 -15.53
CA VAL A 736 -13.61 -24.42 -15.36
C VAL A 736 -12.82 -23.77 -16.49
N VAL A 737 -12.07 -22.71 -16.18
CA VAL A 737 -11.26 -21.99 -17.18
C VAL A 737 -9.78 -22.29 -16.91
N LYS A 738 -9.15 -23.07 -17.81
CA LYS A 738 -7.75 -23.47 -17.71
C LYS A 738 -6.84 -22.25 -17.59
N GLY A 739 -5.94 -22.24 -16.59
CA GLY A 739 -5.03 -21.12 -16.32
C GLY A 739 -5.72 -19.85 -15.77
N HIS A 740 -6.98 -19.95 -15.36
CA HIS A 740 -7.72 -18.82 -14.80
C HIS A 740 -8.36 -19.19 -13.44
N VAL A 741 -9.62 -19.63 -13.44
CA VAL A 741 -10.35 -20.00 -12.22
C VAL A 741 -11.29 -21.18 -12.46
N ILE A 742 -11.63 -21.89 -11.40
CA ILE A 742 -12.82 -22.77 -11.34
C ILE A 742 -13.88 -22.10 -10.48
N GLN A 743 -15.17 -22.24 -10.83
CA GLN A 743 -16.27 -21.56 -10.14
C GLN A 743 -17.40 -22.53 -9.78
N ALA A 744 -17.98 -22.32 -8.60
CA ALA A 744 -19.13 -23.07 -8.07
C ALA A 744 -20.03 -22.14 -7.25
N GLY A 745 -21.26 -22.57 -6.94
CA GLY A 745 -22.21 -21.75 -6.19
C GLY A 745 -23.02 -20.83 -7.11
N GLY A 746 -23.29 -19.60 -6.64
CA GLY A 746 -24.09 -18.60 -7.35
C GLY A 746 -25.60 -18.76 -7.13
N GLY A 747 -26.30 -17.61 -7.07
CA GLY A 747 -27.74 -17.53 -6.85
C GLY A 747 -28.15 -17.71 -5.38
N ASP A 748 -29.36 -17.24 -5.05
CA ASP A 748 -30.10 -17.51 -3.80
C ASP A 748 -29.49 -17.04 -2.47
N ALA A 749 -28.38 -16.29 -2.49
CA ALA A 749 -27.83 -15.64 -1.30
C ALA A 749 -27.95 -14.12 -1.37
N ALA A 750 -27.95 -13.48 -0.20
CA ALA A 750 -27.95 -12.02 -0.13
C ALA A 750 -26.63 -11.48 -0.70
N ALA A 751 -26.74 -10.44 -1.53
CA ALA A 751 -25.61 -9.69 -2.03
C ALA A 751 -24.80 -9.08 -0.87
N LEU A 752 -23.48 -9.20 -0.95
CA LEU A 752 -22.54 -8.70 0.04
C LEU A 752 -21.90 -7.38 -0.41
N PRO A 753 -21.62 -6.45 0.53
CA PRO A 753 -20.69 -5.36 0.24
C PRO A 753 -19.32 -5.93 -0.13
N PRO A 754 -18.60 -5.35 -1.10
CA PRO A 754 -17.26 -5.79 -1.43
C PRO A 754 -16.31 -5.61 -0.24
N GLU A 755 -15.54 -6.66 0.06
CA GLU A 755 -14.48 -6.68 1.07
C GLU A 755 -13.13 -6.85 0.38
N PHE A 756 -12.87 -5.96 -0.59
CA PHE A 756 -11.60 -5.95 -1.32
C PHE A 756 -10.45 -5.76 -0.35
N ASN A 757 -9.43 -6.59 -0.50
CA ASN A 757 -8.28 -6.61 0.39
C ASN A 757 -6.98 -6.72 -0.39
N ALA A 758 -5.86 -6.54 0.32
CA ALA A 758 -4.52 -6.53 -0.26
C ALA A 758 -4.00 -7.94 -0.59
N ARG A 759 -4.80 -9.01 -0.37
CA ARG A 759 -4.32 -10.37 -0.65
C ARG A 759 -4.26 -10.59 -2.16
N PRO A 760 -3.14 -11.12 -2.67
CA PRO A 760 -3.01 -11.41 -4.08
C PRO A 760 -3.80 -12.66 -4.45
N HIS A 761 -4.33 -12.68 -5.66
CA HIS A 761 -4.94 -13.85 -6.27
C HIS A 761 -3.85 -14.78 -6.79
N LEU A 762 -3.48 -15.76 -5.98
CA LEU A 762 -2.47 -16.77 -6.29
C LEU A 762 -3.16 -18.10 -6.60
N PHE A 763 -2.37 -19.11 -6.98
CA PHE A 763 -2.89 -20.48 -7.08
C PHE A 763 -3.54 -20.91 -5.74
N GLY A 764 -4.73 -21.50 -5.80
CA GLY A 764 -5.48 -21.94 -4.64
C GLY A 764 -6.20 -20.84 -3.88
N THR A 765 -6.12 -19.58 -4.31
CA THR A 765 -6.87 -18.48 -3.67
C THR A 765 -8.37 -18.68 -3.87
N LEU A 766 -9.13 -18.62 -2.77
CA LEU A 766 -10.58 -18.68 -2.73
C LEU A 766 -11.14 -17.25 -2.68
N GLY A 767 -11.93 -16.88 -3.68
CA GLY A 767 -12.52 -15.55 -3.81
C GLY A 767 -13.99 -15.57 -4.14
N LEU A 768 -14.66 -14.43 -3.93
CA LEU A 768 -16.09 -14.26 -4.13
C LEU A 768 -16.37 -13.77 -5.56
N GLY A 769 -17.10 -14.57 -6.34
CA GLY A 769 -17.56 -14.24 -7.69
C GLY A 769 -18.58 -13.09 -7.68
N ARG A 770 -18.71 -12.40 -8.82
CA ARG A 770 -19.63 -11.25 -9.00
C ARG A 770 -19.97 -11.04 -10.47
N VAL A 771 -21.15 -10.48 -10.74
CA VAL A 771 -21.69 -10.21 -12.09
C VAL A 771 -21.51 -8.74 -12.45
N GLY A 772 -20.28 -8.34 -12.78
CA GLY A 772 -19.93 -7.01 -13.32
C GLY A 772 -20.03 -5.83 -12.33
N ASP A 773 -21.07 -5.80 -11.49
CA ASP A 773 -21.26 -4.86 -10.39
C ASP A 773 -20.44 -5.29 -9.16
N GLU A 774 -19.82 -4.34 -8.47
CA GLU A 774 -19.01 -4.58 -7.27
C GLU A 774 -19.86 -5.07 -6.08
N TRP A 775 -21.17 -4.79 -6.11
CA TRP A 775 -22.14 -5.19 -5.08
C TRP A 775 -22.86 -6.51 -5.37
N SER A 776 -22.51 -7.19 -6.46
CA SER A 776 -23.24 -8.38 -6.91
C SER A 776 -22.71 -9.71 -6.38
N GLY A 777 -21.68 -9.69 -5.52
CA GLY A 777 -21.13 -10.92 -4.94
C GLY A 777 -22.06 -11.51 -3.90
N ASP A 778 -22.46 -12.77 -4.08
CA ASP A 778 -23.47 -13.44 -3.25
C ASP A 778 -22.93 -14.76 -2.62
N SER A 779 -23.05 -15.87 -3.33
CA SER A 779 -22.63 -17.22 -2.95
C SER A 779 -21.73 -17.87 -4.01
N GLU A 780 -21.53 -17.21 -5.15
CA GLU A 780 -20.58 -17.66 -6.18
C GLU A 780 -19.16 -17.63 -5.62
N ILE A 781 -18.49 -18.77 -5.58
CA ILE A 781 -17.08 -18.87 -5.22
C ILE A 781 -16.25 -19.17 -6.45
N TYR A 782 -15.03 -18.67 -6.47
CA TYR A 782 -14.03 -19.13 -7.41
C TYR A 782 -12.73 -19.53 -6.71
N VAL A 783 -12.03 -20.49 -7.29
CA VAL A 783 -10.69 -20.89 -6.88
C VAL A 783 -9.72 -20.62 -8.02
N CYS A 784 -8.69 -19.83 -7.75
CA CYS A 784 -7.66 -19.52 -8.73
C CYS A 784 -6.81 -20.76 -9.04
N VAL A 785 -6.67 -21.10 -10.31
CA VAL A 785 -5.81 -22.21 -10.78
C VAL A 785 -4.50 -21.71 -11.41
N ALA A 786 -4.31 -20.39 -11.40
CA ALA A 786 -3.05 -19.68 -11.70
C ALA A 786 -3.12 -18.28 -11.06
N PRO A 787 -2.01 -17.58 -10.86
CA PRO A 787 -2.03 -16.20 -10.35
C PRO A 787 -2.80 -15.24 -11.26
N ARG A 788 -3.58 -14.35 -10.65
CA ARG A 788 -4.47 -13.42 -11.34
C ARG A 788 -4.31 -11.97 -10.83
N PRO A 789 -3.17 -11.30 -11.09
CA PRO A 789 -2.91 -9.93 -10.58
C PRO A 789 -3.99 -8.92 -10.98
N HIS A 790 -4.59 -9.10 -12.15
CA HIS A 790 -5.69 -8.25 -12.62
C HIS A 790 -6.99 -8.34 -11.79
N LEU A 791 -7.11 -9.29 -10.83
CA LEU A 791 -8.22 -9.36 -9.87
C LEU A 791 -7.86 -8.69 -8.54
N ASP A 792 -6.58 -8.43 -8.28
CA ASP A 792 -6.10 -7.88 -7.01
C ASP A 792 -6.70 -6.49 -6.78
N GLY A 793 -7.10 -6.24 -5.53
CA GLY A 793 -7.81 -5.02 -5.13
C GLY A 793 -9.19 -4.82 -5.77
N ARG A 794 -9.68 -5.76 -6.58
CA ARG A 794 -10.94 -5.68 -7.35
C ARG A 794 -11.96 -6.79 -7.03
N TYR A 795 -11.53 -7.79 -6.27
CA TYR A 795 -12.34 -8.93 -5.82
C TYR A 795 -12.01 -9.27 -4.36
N THR A 796 -12.99 -9.80 -3.64
CA THR A 796 -12.81 -10.23 -2.25
C THR A 796 -12.10 -11.58 -2.22
N VAL A 797 -10.87 -11.62 -1.70
CA VAL A 797 -10.18 -12.86 -1.35
C VAL A 797 -10.54 -13.22 0.09
N PHE A 798 -11.13 -14.39 0.31
CA PHE A 798 -11.60 -14.78 1.65
C PHE A 798 -11.09 -16.16 2.10
N GLY A 799 -10.25 -16.82 1.31
CA GLY A 799 -9.52 -18.00 1.78
C GLY A 799 -8.36 -18.40 0.87
N GLN A 800 -7.61 -19.41 1.29
CA GLN A 800 -6.48 -19.96 0.55
C GLN A 800 -6.40 -21.46 0.75
N LEU A 801 -6.13 -22.18 -0.34
CA LEU A 801 -5.92 -23.62 -0.32
C LEU A 801 -4.71 -23.97 0.54
N VAL A 802 -4.90 -24.88 1.50
CA VAL A 802 -3.88 -25.42 2.39
C VAL A 802 -3.65 -26.92 2.18
N GLU A 803 -4.57 -27.63 1.52
CA GLU A 803 -4.43 -29.05 1.16
C GLU A 803 -5.26 -29.37 -0.11
N GLY A 804 -4.79 -30.29 -0.96
CA GLY A 804 -5.51 -30.74 -2.15
C GLY A 804 -5.13 -30.01 -3.45
N ALA A 805 -3.89 -29.52 -3.60
CA ALA A 805 -3.47 -28.83 -4.82
C ALA A 805 -3.52 -29.73 -6.06
N GLU A 806 -3.13 -30.99 -5.91
CA GLU A 806 -3.24 -32.02 -6.95
C GLU A 806 -4.69 -32.27 -7.35
N VAL A 807 -5.63 -32.18 -6.40
CA VAL A 807 -7.07 -32.26 -6.68
C VAL A 807 -7.50 -31.04 -7.49
N LEU A 808 -7.08 -29.84 -7.09
CA LEU A 808 -7.40 -28.60 -7.80
C LEU A 808 -6.87 -28.63 -9.24
N GLU A 809 -5.66 -29.16 -9.47
CA GLU A 809 -5.10 -29.33 -10.81
C GLU A 809 -5.87 -30.38 -11.63
N ARG A 810 -6.29 -31.50 -11.03
CA ARG A 810 -7.17 -32.46 -11.70
C ARG A 810 -8.49 -31.84 -12.12
N ILE A 811 -9.13 -31.06 -11.25
CA ILE A 811 -10.37 -30.34 -11.56
C ILE A 811 -10.12 -29.32 -12.69
N ALA A 812 -9.02 -28.57 -12.62
CA ALA A 812 -8.66 -27.59 -13.65
C ALA A 812 -8.34 -28.22 -15.02
N GLY A 813 -7.96 -29.49 -15.03
CA GLY A 813 -7.58 -30.26 -16.21
C GLY A 813 -8.71 -31.05 -16.87
N VAL A 814 -9.93 -31.03 -16.34
CA VAL A 814 -11.04 -31.79 -16.92
C VAL A 814 -11.40 -31.27 -18.32
N PRO A 815 -11.81 -32.14 -19.25
CA PRO A 815 -12.35 -31.71 -20.53
C PRO A 815 -13.58 -30.82 -20.35
N VAL A 816 -13.66 -29.72 -21.10
CA VAL A 816 -14.78 -28.77 -21.06
C VAL A 816 -15.43 -28.63 -22.43
N GLU A 817 -16.74 -28.39 -22.46
CA GLU A 817 -17.45 -27.86 -23.62
C GLU A 817 -17.11 -26.37 -23.73
N GLU A 818 -16.65 -25.93 -24.91
CA GLU A 818 -16.44 -24.52 -25.22
C GLU A 818 -17.64 -23.97 -25.98
N ARG A 819 -18.47 -23.18 -25.29
CA ARG A 819 -19.64 -22.54 -25.89
C ARG A 819 -19.50 -21.02 -25.85
N TRP A 820 -19.54 -20.41 -27.03
CA TRP A 820 -19.43 -18.96 -27.20
C TRP A 820 -20.82 -18.33 -27.25
N GLU A 821 -21.14 -17.45 -26.30
CA GLU A 821 -22.40 -16.71 -26.23
C GLU A 821 -22.19 -15.19 -26.11
N GLY A 822 -23.22 -14.41 -26.48
CA GLY A 822 -23.27 -12.95 -26.37
C GLY A 822 -22.89 -12.17 -27.64
N PRO A 823 -23.12 -10.83 -27.68
CA PRO A 823 -22.83 -10.01 -28.85
C PRO A 823 -21.34 -10.06 -29.22
N GLY A 824 -21.03 -10.63 -30.39
CA GLY A 824 -19.67 -10.74 -30.91
C GLY A 824 -18.85 -11.93 -30.39
N ASN A 825 -19.48 -13.02 -29.92
CA ASN A 825 -18.82 -14.26 -29.47
C ASN A 825 -17.73 -14.03 -28.41
N LYS A 826 -17.97 -13.15 -27.43
CA LYS A 826 -16.95 -12.76 -26.44
C LYS A 826 -16.98 -13.55 -25.12
N MET A 827 -18.00 -14.37 -24.88
CA MET A 827 -18.13 -15.11 -23.61
C MET A 827 -18.07 -16.61 -23.84
N ALA A 828 -16.96 -17.24 -23.43
CA ALA A 828 -16.84 -18.69 -23.41
C ALA A 828 -17.36 -19.24 -22.07
N MET A 829 -18.46 -19.99 -22.11
CA MET A 829 -18.84 -20.91 -21.04
C MET A 829 -17.98 -22.16 -21.21
N HIS A 830 -17.06 -22.39 -20.27
CA HIS A 830 -16.19 -23.57 -20.21
C HIS A 830 -16.76 -24.56 -19.19
N LYS A 831 -17.79 -25.30 -19.59
CA LYS A 831 -18.49 -26.23 -18.69
C LYS A 831 -17.84 -27.62 -18.76
N PRO A 832 -17.51 -28.28 -17.63
CA PRO A 832 -17.00 -29.65 -17.65
C PRO A 832 -17.93 -30.62 -18.41
N LEU A 833 -17.35 -31.47 -19.27
CA LEU A 833 -18.11 -32.52 -19.97
C LEU A 833 -18.69 -33.55 -19.00
N GLU A 834 -17.92 -33.89 -17.98
CA GLU A 834 -18.36 -34.67 -16.82
C GLU A 834 -18.46 -33.73 -15.60
N PRO A 835 -19.62 -33.67 -14.92
CA PRO A 835 -19.78 -32.79 -13.76
C PRO A 835 -18.79 -33.10 -12.64
N VAL A 836 -18.03 -32.08 -12.22
CA VAL A 836 -17.22 -32.13 -11.00
C VAL A 836 -18.06 -31.60 -9.85
N VAL A 837 -18.51 -32.50 -8.97
CA VAL A 837 -19.50 -32.19 -7.93
C VAL A 837 -18.84 -32.03 -6.56
N ILE A 838 -19.22 -31.01 -5.81
CA ILE A 838 -18.97 -30.88 -4.37
C ILE A 838 -19.93 -31.84 -3.67
N ARG A 839 -19.46 -33.03 -3.31
CA ARG A 839 -20.25 -34.04 -2.60
C ARG A 839 -20.66 -33.54 -1.22
N ARG A 840 -19.76 -32.82 -0.55
CA ARG A 840 -19.99 -32.27 0.78
C ARG A 840 -19.06 -31.09 1.07
N ALA A 841 -19.60 -30.03 1.68
CA ALA A 841 -18.84 -28.94 2.26
C ALA A 841 -18.99 -28.91 3.79
N ARG A 842 -17.91 -28.64 4.53
CA ARG A 842 -17.96 -28.46 5.99
C ARG A 842 -16.98 -27.40 6.49
N ILE A 843 -17.25 -26.87 7.68
CA ILE A 843 -16.35 -25.98 8.42
C ILE A 843 -15.78 -26.77 9.61
N GLU A 844 -14.45 -26.79 9.73
CA GLU A 844 -13.68 -27.39 10.82
C GLU A 844 -13.10 -26.32 11.75
#